data_AF-A0A9P6BNH9-F1
#
_entry.id   AF-A0A9P6BNH9-F1
#
_cell.length_a   1.000
_cell.length_b   1.000
_cell.length_c   1.000
_cell.angle_alpha   90.00
_cell.angle_beta   90.00
_cell.angle_gamma   90.00
#
_symmetry.space_group_name_H-M   'P 1'
#
loop_
_entity.id
_entity.type
_entity.pdbx_description
1 polymer ?
#
loop_
_entity_poly.entity_id
_entity_poly.type
_entity_poly.pdbx_seq_one_letter_code
_entity_poly.pdbx_strand_id
1 'polypeptide(L)'
;METFNAIKQRHFKNPFDNDENELPRVSLFSAETLVDAAIRSPFSGYGDSNRSEDSDYSAIASPIGGKKRHSSFSKPKIVLSAWGLFLGFLVLLATIVFQIHYTLPTPIYEGRDPVSGQLQFSEENVRQVVRHMTQDIGYRVVGTEQELETKNYLIKELSSLQEHARLESLRSDLRLPNFDMWVQVGDGSHRFDFMSKVVMKMYTNMTNIIVRLSCGPECDENSILLNAHYDTTLGSPGAADDALGCGVMMEIIRIMSLRPAPKKNSVVFLFNGGEESLQDASHSFITGHELKDKIRAVVNLEACGTSGPEVLFQANSREMIDAYRTVPYPHGTVLANDLFATGLILSDTDFRQFVDHGNLTGLDMAVYKNSYLYHTHLDLDEFMEEGLPQHMGENALALATYLTEEADLSNLERTSSVVFFDVFGQFFVSYSWTTAIFSHIVIAGLALSTIATKASRPTLHGTISILLSFVAALLLPNLSVVLLQALGTSMQWFPHEWLSMLLFGPIALVGIFGFQYLFHRKSSSTGANELSALSSLQVVFMLALGVSSYVGLASSYVFALFTLSVTFALIFNHKMAALALGHGSEVTHVEYSTYFIASLLPTSYFSFVCFSLLDMFIPLTGRIGVDAPVDNIVAVMSGFVTFVFCPPLLAFSHRFGRAILKRIILALVVTHLISILISSAVMYPYDELHPKRVFVQHLRNMTSGESLLYLAHADPGPFYEPYVANVEAMFNSEAKFRSASTNPSDWNSIYPFNQFLESYVLDTTQYIRRETTNKTISESPEPLTNLIRGAPKMIAENVSYDPNTGLRRLTILCTHPEYIWTVVSFDTHLASWSLGSSDPFPYPTHYVIRHVGGHVSDGWRIDLEHYAKGVDDKLRIELNAMETEGFGRDTERELEGSGEIGVMRKIVKARPIWTTLTYFSILTDTFEL
;
A
#
# COMPACT_ATOMS: atom_id res chain seq x y z
N MET A 1 8.11 25.32 44.53
CA MET A 1 7.60 26.31 45.50
C MET A 1 7.38 27.58 44.69
N GLU A 2 6.18 27.95 44.25
CA GLU A 2 4.82 27.49 44.49
C GLU A 2 4.01 27.59 43.18
N THR A 3 2.90 26.85 43.14
CA THR A 3 1.86 26.74 42.09
C THR A 3 2.13 25.74 40.96
N PHE A 4 1.24 24.75 40.88
CA PHE A 4 1.16 23.59 39.95
C PHE A 4 1.91 22.31 40.32
N ASN A 5 1.67 21.84 41.55
CA ASN A 5 1.69 20.41 41.89
C ASN A 5 0.52 20.10 42.83
N ALA A 6 -0.64 19.74 42.29
CA ALA A 6 -1.67 18.99 42.99
C ALA A 6 -2.67 18.39 42.00
N ILE A 7 -3.02 17.12 42.23
CA ILE A 7 -4.10 16.33 41.60
C ILE A 7 -3.66 15.51 40.37
N LYS A 8 -2.75 14.55 40.62
CA LYS A 8 -2.85 13.19 40.08
C LYS A 8 -3.75 12.36 41.02
N GLN A 9 -4.48 11.41 40.44
CA GLN A 9 -5.39 10.43 41.05
C GLN A 9 -6.85 10.87 41.24
N ARG A 10 -7.69 10.50 40.26
CA ARG A 10 -9.01 9.90 40.51
C ARG A 10 -9.53 9.21 39.26
N HIS A 11 -9.88 7.93 39.45
CA HIS A 11 -10.59 7.05 38.52
C HIS A 11 -11.72 7.75 37.76
N PHE A 12 -11.71 7.64 36.42
CA PHE A 12 -12.92 7.83 35.63
C PHE A 12 -13.67 6.50 35.56
N LYS A 13 -14.75 6.43 36.34
CA LYS A 13 -15.83 5.46 36.17
C LYS A 13 -16.60 5.83 34.90
N ASN A 14 -16.75 4.83 34.04
CA ASN A 14 -17.64 4.81 32.89
C ASN A 14 -19.11 5.03 33.36
N PRO A 15 -19.87 6.02 32.84
CA PRO A 15 -21.25 6.22 33.25
C PRO A 15 -22.22 5.85 32.12
N PHE A 16 -22.21 4.61 31.63
CA PHE A 16 -23.30 4.05 30.81
C PHE A 16 -23.42 2.53 31.05
N ASP A 17 -24.06 2.18 32.16
CA ASP A 17 -24.68 0.89 32.50
C ASP A 17 -25.36 1.13 33.87
N ASN A 18 -26.65 0.93 34.15
CA ASN A 18 -27.79 0.30 33.49
C ASN A 18 -29.04 1.06 33.97
N ASP A 19 -30.09 1.12 33.17
CA ASP A 19 -31.42 0.70 33.62
C ASP A 19 -32.40 0.59 32.46
N GLU A 20 -33.14 -0.51 32.53
CA GLU A 20 -34.13 -1.04 31.62
C GLU A 20 -35.15 0.00 31.15
N ASN A 21 -35.31 0.12 29.82
CA ASN A 21 -36.60 0.40 29.20
C ASN A 21 -36.59 -0.11 27.76
N GLU A 22 -37.51 -1.04 27.50
CA GLU A 22 -37.82 -1.59 26.18
C GLU A 22 -38.00 -0.48 25.14
N LEU A 23 -37.12 -0.44 24.14
CA LEU A 23 -37.31 0.32 22.91
C LEU A 23 -37.37 -0.66 21.73
N PRO A 24 -38.31 -0.46 20.79
CA PRO A 24 -38.82 -1.53 19.95
C PRO A 24 -37.82 -1.93 18.87
N ARG A 25 -37.75 -3.24 18.61
CA ARG A 25 -37.19 -3.82 17.39
C ARG A 25 -37.77 -3.10 16.18
N VAL A 26 -36.96 -2.29 15.50
CA VAL A 26 -37.30 -1.78 14.17
C VAL A 26 -37.12 -2.93 13.19
N SER A 27 -38.21 -3.63 12.90
CA SER A 27 -38.27 -4.56 11.79
C SER A 27 -37.96 -3.82 10.49
N LEU A 28 -36.99 -4.33 9.74
CA LEU A 28 -36.71 -3.99 8.34
C LEU A 28 -38.03 -3.79 7.58
N PHE A 29 -38.25 -2.56 7.10
CA PHE A 29 -39.33 -2.26 6.17
C PHE A 29 -39.13 -3.10 4.92
N SER A 30 -40.15 -3.87 4.55
CA SER A 30 -40.18 -4.63 3.31
C SER A 30 -40.06 -3.68 2.11
N ALA A 31 -39.36 -4.13 1.07
CA ALA A 31 -39.06 -3.39 -0.16
C ALA A 31 -40.29 -3.02 -1.03
N GLU A 32 -41.52 -3.19 -0.54
CA GLU A 32 -42.75 -2.92 -1.29
C GLU A 32 -43.34 -1.53 -1.04
N THR A 33 -43.05 -0.87 0.09
CA THR A 33 -43.71 0.41 0.44
C THR A 33 -43.08 1.66 -0.18
N LEU A 34 -41.89 1.56 -0.79
CA LEU A 34 -41.20 2.67 -1.48
C LEU A 34 -41.51 2.77 -2.98
N VAL A 35 -42.15 1.75 -3.57
CA VAL A 35 -42.56 1.74 -4.98
C VAL A 35 -43.89 2.49 -5.17
N ASP A 36 -44.79 2.49 -4.18
CA ASP A 36 -46.12 3.11 -4.31
C ASP A 36 -46.15 4.63 -4.10
N ALA A 37 -45.12 5.23 -3.51
CA ALA A 37 -45.01 6.68 -3.37
C ALA A 37 -44.48 7.40 -4.63
N ALA A 38 -43.91 6.66 -5.59
CA ALA A 38 -43.29 7.21 -6.80
C ALA A 38 -44.23 7.32 -8.02
N ILE A 39 -45.49 6.87 -7.93
CA ILE A 39 -46.42 6.77 -9.07
C ILE A 39 -47.48 7.90 -9.13
N ARG A 40 -47.57 8.83 -8.17
CA ARG A 40 -48.56 9.92 -8.24
C ARG A 40 -47.99 11.20 -8.88
N SER A 41 -48.24 11.36 -10.18
CA SER A 41 -48.07 12.64 -10.90
C SER A 41 -49.16 13.66 -10.50
N PRO A 42 -48.90 14.99 -10.57
CA PRO A 42 -49.94 16.00 -10.50
C PRO A 42 -50.42 16.33 -11.92
N PHE A 43 -51.36 15.55 -12.43
CA PHE A 43 -52.17 15.93 -13.59
C PHE A 43 -53.63 15.54 -13.32
N SER A 44 -54.37 16.42 -12.65
CA SER A 44 -55.83 16.43 -12.71
C SER A 44 -56.29 17.89 -12.73
N GLY A 45 -57.04 18.23 -13.78
CA GLY A 45 -57.49 19.60 -14.02
C GLY A 45 -58.14 19.75 -15.39
N TYR A 46 -59.15 18.93 -15.68
CA TYR A 46 -60.13 19.23 -16.72
C TYR A 46 -61.51 18.93 -16.15
N GLY A 47 -62.25 20.00 -15.86
CA GLY A 47 -63.66 19.96 -15.49
C GLY A 47 -64.50 20.36 -16.70
N ASP A 48 -65.47 19.51 -17.02
CA ASP A 48 -66.56 19.78 -17.94
C ASP A 48 -67.42 20.96 -17.47
N SER A 49 -67.77 21.87 -18.37
CA SER A 49 -69.08 22.52 -18.36
C SER A 49 -69.48 22.99 -19.76
N ASN A 50 -70.61 22.45 -20.22
CA ASN A 50 -71.38 22.90 -21.38
C ASN A 50 -71.94 24.32 -21.15
N ARG A 51 -71.84 25.20 -22.16
CA ARG A 51 -72.99 25.95 -22.71
C ARG A 51 -72.64 26.88 -23.89
N SER A 52 -73.67 27.00 -24.74
CA SER A 52 -74.04 28.02 -25.74
C SER A 52 -73.33 28.09 -27.10
N GLU A 53 -74.18 27.86 -28.10
CA GLU A 53 -74.14 28.28 -29.50
C GLU A 53 -73.77 29.76 -29.67
N ASP A 54 -72.97 30.07 -30.69
CA ASP A 54 -73.40 30.91 -31.81
C ASP A 54 -72.36 30.97 -32.93
N SER A 55 -72.89 31.11 -34.14
CA SER A 55 -72.25 31.19 -35.45
C SER A 55 -71.32 32.39 -35.65
N ASP A 56 -70.20 32.22 -36.38
CA ASP A 56 -70.03 32.90 -37.68
C ASP A 56 -68.75 32.50 -38.42
N TYR A 57 -68.90 32.39 -39.74
CA TYR A 57 -67.83 32.21 -40.73
C TYR A 57 -67.03 33.51 -40.92
N SER A 58 -65.70 33.44 -40.92
CA SER A 58 -64.89 34.07 -41.99
C SER A 58 -63.40 33.68 -41.89
N ALA A 59 -62.85 33.37 -43.06
CA ALA A 59 -61.47 33.01 -43.28
C ALA A 59 -60.56 34.24 -43.19
N ILE A 60 -59.47 34.15 -42.42
CA ILE A 60 -58.27 34.97 -42.60
C ILE A 60 -57.04 34.06 -42.42
N ALA A 61 -56.30 33.89 -43.50
CA ALA A 61 -55.00 33.26 -43.51
C ALA A 61 -53.95 34.14 -42.80
N SER A 62 -53.20 33.58 -41.84
CA SER A 62 -51.85 34.02 -41.51
C SER A 62 -51.08 32.95 -40.71
N PRO A 63 -49.74 32.89 -40.82
CA PRO A 63 -48.92 31.73 -40.45
C PRO A 63 -48.45 31.84 -38.99
N ILE A 64 -48.71 30.84 -38.16
CA ILE A 64 -48.26 30.87 -36.75
C ILE A 64 -47.56 29.58 -36.37
N GLY A 65 -46.23 29.66 -36.45
CA GLY A 65 -45.27 29.22 -35.43
C GLY A 65 -45.63 27.99 -34.60
N GLY A 66 -44.92 26.89 -34.88
CA GLY A 66 -44.75 25.81 -33.91
C GLY A 66 -44.29 26.38 -32.57
N LYS A 67 -45.13 26.24 -31.54
CA LYS A 67 -44.81 26.59 -30.17
C LYS A 67 -43.52 25.86 -29.78
N LYS A 68 -42.41 26.60 -29.67
CA LYS A 68 -41.22 26.18 -28.93
C LYS A 68 -41.69 25.86 -27.52
N ARG A 69 -41.72 24.58 -27.17
CA ARG A 69 -41.91 24.09 -25.80
C ARG A 69 -40.71 24.58 -24.98
N HIS A 70 -40.80 25.81 -24.46
CA HIS A 70 -39.79 26.34 -23.55
C HIS A 70 -39.73 25.41 -22.32
N SER A 71 -38.52 24.96 -22.00
CA SER A 71 -38.25 23.97 -20.96
C SER A 71 -38.79 24.41 -19.59
N SER A 72 -39.41 23.50 -18.84
CA SER A 72 -39.90 23.75 -17.48
C SER A 72 -38.78 23.94 -16.44
N PHE A 73 -37.51 24.04 -16.87
CA PHE A 73 -36.32 24.09 -16.02
C PHE A 73 -35.70 25.49 -15.88
N SER A 74 -36.47 26.58 -16.08
CA SER A 74 -35.98 27.96 -15.89
C SER A 74 -36.11 28.47 -14.45
N LYS A 75 -36.91 27.80 -13.60
CA LYS A 75 -37.12 28.21 -12.20
C LYS A 75 -35.98 27.68 -11.32
N PRO A 76 -35.28 28.53 -10.54
CA PRO A 76 -34.19 28.12 -9.65
C PRO A 76 -34.55 26.97 -8.71
N LYS A 77 -35.79 26.92 -8.20
CA LYS A 77 -36.28 25.85 -7.32
C LYS A 77 -36.22 24.46 -7.97
N ILE A 78 -36.53 24.34 -9.27
CA ILE A 78 -36.56 23.07 -10.00
C ILE A 78 -35.12 22.59 -10.29
N VAL A 79 -34.22 23.53 -10.57
CA VAL A 79 -32.79 23.26 -10.76
C VAL A 79 -32.18 22.73 -9.46
N LEU A 80 -32.44 23.43 -8.35
CA LEU A 80 -31.97 23.04 -7.02
C LEU A 80 -32.53 21.68 -6.60
N SER A 81 -33.81 21.39 -6.83
CA SER A 81 -34.39 20.08 -6.48
C SER A 81 -33.80 18.94 -7.32
N ALA A 82 -33.52 19.18 -8.61
CA ALA A 82 -32.89 18.17 -9.46
C ALA A 82 -31.44 17.91 -9.04
N TRP A 83 -30.62 18.94 -8.83
CA TRP A 83 -29.27 18.74 -8.30
C TRP A 83 -29.28 18.08 -6.91
N GLY A 84 -30.18 18.51 -6.03
CA GLY A 84 -30.31 17.95 -4.68
C GLY A 84 -30.65 16.45 -4.69
N LEU A 85 -31.58 16.01 -5.54
CA LEU A 85 -31.93 14.60 -5.63
C LEU A 85 -30.78 13.75 -6.21
N PHE A 86 -30.15 14.21 -7.29
CA PHE A 86 -29.07 13.43 -7.92
C PHE A 86 -27.80 13.41 -7.06
N LEU A 87 -27.38 14.54 -6.50
CA LEU A 87 -26.24 14.58 -5.57
C LEU A 87 -26.54 13.80 -4.29
N GLY A 88 -27.76 13.89 -3.76
CA GLY A 88 -28.18 13.08 -2.61
C GLY A 88 -28.09 11.58 -2.89
N PHE A 89 -28.42 11.15 -4.10
CA PHE A 89 -28.21 9.76 -4.54
C PHE A 89 -26.72 9.39 -4.62
N LEU A 90 -25.87 10.23 -5.20
CA LEU A 90 -24.42 9.95 -5.27
C LEU A 90 -23.79 9.90 -3.87
N VAL A 91 -24.17 10.81 -2.98
CA VAL A 91 -23.73 10.80 -1.58
C VAL A 91 -24.20 9.53 -0.88
N LEU A 92 -25.46 9.13 -1.04
CA LEU A 92 -25.98 7.89 -0.48
C LEU A 92 -25.18 6.66 -0.95
N LEU A 93 -24.88 6.56 -2.25
CA LEU A 93 -24.05 5.47 -2.78
C LEU A 93 -22.65 5.49 -2.18
N ALA A 94 -21.99 6.65 -2.19
CA ALA A 94 -20.65 6.80 -1.62
C ALA A 94 -20.63 6.46 -0.13
N THR A 95 -21.67 6.83 0.64
CA THR A 95 -21.80 6.50 2.07
C THR A 95 -22.00 5.00 2.29
N ILE A 96 -22.85 4.34 1.51
CA ILE A 96 -23.03 2.88 1.61
C ILE A 96 -21.71 2.17 1.30
N VAL A 97 -21.02 2.57 0.22
CA VAL A 97 -19.75 1.97 -0.18
C VAL A 97 -18.65 2.27 0.83
N PHE A 98 -18.62 3.47 1.41
CA PHE A 98 -17.70 3.82 2.49
C PHE A 98 -17.88 2.88 3.69
N GLN A 99 -19.12 2.68 4.12
CA GLN A 99 -19.41 1.73 5.21
C GLN A 99 -18.92 0.33 4.86
N ILE A 100 -19.21 -0.17 3.67
CA ILE A 100 -18.75 -1.51 3.25
C ILE A 100 -17.21 -1.60 3.21
N HIS A 101 -16.53 -0.59 2.64
CA HIS A 101 -15.08 -0.57 2.46
C HIS A 101 -14.29 -0.53 3.78
N TYR A 102 -14.84 0.08 4.83
CA TYR A 102 -14.20 0.22 6.14
C TYR A 102 -14.83 -0.70 7.21
N THR A 103 -15.70 -1.64 6.85
CA THR A 103 -16.22 -2.63 7.80
C THR A 103 -15.29 -3.84 7.86
N LEU A 104 -14.91 -4.23 9.08
CA LEU A 104 -14.18 -5.46 9.39
C LEU A 104 -15.09 -6.46 10.11
N PRO A 105 -14.76 -7.77 10.10
CA PRO A 105 -15.45 -8.76 10.92
C PRO A 105 -15.29 -8.46 12.40
N THR A 106 -16.28 -8.88 13.20
CA THR A 106 -16.23 -8.73 14.65
C THR A 106 -15.09 -9.58 15.23
N PRO A 107 -14.24 -9.03 16.11
CA PRO A 107 -13.18 -9.79 16.78
C PRO A 107 -13.75 -10.95 17.58
N ILE A 108 -13.10 -12.11 17.49
CA ILE A 108 -13.38 -13.27 18.36
C ILE A 108 -12.28 -13.38 19.41
N TYR A 109 -12.67 -13.54 20.68
CA TYR A 109 -11.72 -13.61 21.79
C TYR A 109 -11.47 -15.06 22.23
N GLU A 110 -12.47 -15.93 22.16
CA GLU A 110 -12.37 -17.33 22.58
C GLU A 110 -11.86 -18.23 21.45
N GLY A 111 -10.79 -18.99 21.69
CA GLY A 111 -10.28 -19.99 20.72
C GLY A 111 -11.18 -21.22 20.51
N ARG A 112 -12.32 -21.29 21.22
CA ARG A 112 -13.41 -22.24 21.02
C ARG A 112 -14.75 -21.53 21.14
N ASP A 113 -15.66 -21.84 20.23
CA ASP A 113 -17.01 -21.31 20.27
C ASP A 113 -17.71 -21.73 21.58
N PRO A 114 -18.19 -20.79 22.42
CA PRO A 114 -18.75 -21.10 23.74
C PRO A 114 -20.00 -21.98 23.71
N VAL A 115 -20.71 -22.04 22.57
CA VAL A 115 -21.99 -22.75 22.42
C VAL A 115 -21.77 -24.18 21.91
N SER A 116 -20.98 -24.34 20.86
CA SER A 116 -20.74 -25.60 20.16
C SER A 116 -19.47 -26.32 20.65
N GLY A 117 -18.55 -25.61 21.31
CA GLY A 117 -17.25 -26.12 21.75
C GLY A 117 -16.24 -26.34 20.60
N GLN A 118 -16.60 -25.98 19.36
CA GLN A 118 -15.75 -26.16 18.19
C GLN A 118 -14.58 -25.18 18.18
N LEU A 119 -13.46 -25.60 17.59
CA LEU A 119 -12.29 -24.74 17.40
C LEU A 119 -12.61 -23.66 16.36
N GLN A 120 -12.38 -22.40 16.75
CA GLN A 120 -12.53 -21.22 15.90
C GLN A 120 -11.28 -20.35 15.98
N PHE A 121 -11.13 -19.43 15.03
CA PHE A 121 -10.04 -18.45 14.99
C PHE A 121 -10.30 -17.36 16.04
N SER A 122 -9.29 -17.04 16.84
CA SER A 122 -9.33 -15.98 17.85
C SER A 122 -8.30 -14.89 17.56
N GLU A 123 -8.79 -13.67 17.35
CA GLU A 123 -7.98 -12.46 17.26
C GLU A 123 -7.18 -12.22 18.55
N GLU A 124 -7.73 -12.52 19.72
CA GLU A 124 -7.00 -12.31 20.99
C GLU A 124 -5.78 -13.22 21.11
N ASN A 125 -5.84 -14.46 20.63
CA ASN A 125 -4.66 -15.34 20.59
C ASN A 125 -3.56 -14.75 19.70
N VAL A 126 -3.94 -14.21 18.54
CA VAL A 126 -3.01 -13.53 17.63
C VAL A 126 -2.39 -12.31 18.32
N ARG A 127 -3.22 -11.45 18.93
CA ARG A 127 -2.75 -10.25 19.62
C ARG A 127 -1.84 -10.55 20.81
N GLN A 128 -2.00 -11.69 21.48
CA GLN A 128 -1.07 -12.11 22.54
C GLN A 128 0.34 -12.37 21.99
N VAL A 129 0.45 -13.02 20.83
CA VAL A 129 1.72 -13.22 20.13
C VAL A 129 2.32 -11.87 19.72
N VAL A 130 1.50 -11.01 19.09
CA VAL A 130 1.91 -9.66 18.66
C VAL A 130 2.43 -8.83 19.83
N ARG A 131 1.69 -8.75 20.94
CA ARG A 131 2.09 -8.00 22.15
C ARG A 131 3.40 -8.53 22.72
N HIS A 132 3.59 -9.85 22.80
CA HIS A 132 4.82 -10.41 23.32
C HIS A 132 6.02 -10.05 22.43
N MET A 133 5.90 -10.24 21.12
CA MET A 133 6.97 -9.93 20.17
C MET A 133 7.32 -8.43 20.16
N THR A 134 6.33 -7.55 20.30
CA THR A 134 6.50 -6.10 20.11
C THR A 134 6.76 -5.32 21.40
N GLN A 135 6.14 -5.71 22.52
CA GLN A 135 6.22 -4.98 23.80
C GLN A 135 7.18 -5.62 24.78
N ASP A 136 7.19 -6.96 24.89
CA ASP A 136 8.07 -7.66 25.83
C ASP A 136 9.49 -7.80 25.26
N ILE A 137 9.60 -8.20 23.99
CA ILE A 137 10.90 -8.36 23.30
C ILE A 137 11.37 -7.03 22.71
N GLY A 138 10.52 -6.38 21.91
CA GLY A 138 10.80 -5.07 21.30
C GLY A 138 11.15 -5.15 19.81
N TYR A 139 12.24 -4.48 19.44
CA TYR A 139 12.72 -4.32 18.06
C TYR A 139 13.55 -5.54 17.67
N ARG A 140 13.05 -6.37 16.77
CA ARG A 140 13.58 -7.70 16.41
C ARG A 140 14.48 -7.62 15.17
N VAL A 141 15.34 -6.60 15.12
CA VAL A 141 16.25 -6.35 13.99
C VAL A 141 17.23 -7.51 13.84
N VAL A 142 17.47 -7.95 12.61
CA VAL A 142 18.38 -9.08 12.32
C VAL A 142 19.76 -8.86 12.92
N GLY A 143 20.27 -9.88 13.62
CA GLY A 143 21.57 -9.89 14.29
C GLY A 143 21.51 -9.48 15.77
N THR A 144 20.37 -8.95 16.24
CA THR A 144 20.21 -8.49 17.63
C THR A 144 19.86 -9.63 18.60
N GLU A 145 19.96 -9.37 19.90
CA GLU A 145 19.52 -10.31 20.94
C GLU A 145 18.00 -10.52 20.90
N GLN A 146 17.24 -9.47 20.55
CA GLN A 146 15.79 -9.47 20.43
C GLN A 146 15.29 -10.39 19.31
N GLU A 147 16.00 -10.46 18.17
CA GLU A 147 15.72 -11.45 17.14
C GLU A 147 15.91 -12.88 17.68
N LEU A 148 17.00 -13.13 18.43
CA LEU A 148 17.24 -14.42 19.07
C LEU A 148 16.17 -14.76 20.12
N GLU A 149 15.79 -13.80 20.97
CA GLU A 149 14.69 -13.93 21.95
C GLU A 149 13.39 -14.31 21.24
N THR A 150 13.08 -13.68 20.10
CA THR A 150 11.90 -13.98 19.28
C THR A 150 11.93 -15.40 18.74
N LYS A 151 13.05 -15.83 18.16
CA LYS A 151 13.22 -17.20 17.68
C LYS A 151 12.96 -18.21 18.81
N ASN A 152 13.53 -17.96 19.99
CA ASN A 152 13.37 -18.84 21.15
C ASN A 152 11.92 -18.87 21.65
N TYR A 153 11.23 -17.72 21.66
CA TYR A 153 9.81 -17.63 21.98
C TYR A 153 8.96 -18.44 21.01
N LEU A 154 9.11 -18.24 19.70
CA LEU A 154 8.35 -18.97 18.69
C LEU A 154 8.57 -20.48 18.79
N ILE A 155 9.82 -20.94 18.95
CA ILE A 155 10.13 -22.37 19.15
C ILE A 155 9.42 -22.91 20.38
N LYS A 156 9.41 -22.17 21.49
CA LYS A 156 8.77 -22.59 22.74
C LYS A 156 7.26 -22.73 22.56
N GLU A 157 6.60 -21.74 21.97
CA GLU A 157 5.15 -21.77 21.78
C GLU A 157 4.72 -22.85 20.76
N LEU A 158 5.46 -23.01 19.66
CA LEU A 158 5.23 -24.08 18.68
C LEU A 158 5.45 -25.47 19.28
N SER A 159 6.47 -25.64 20.14
CA SER A 159 6.69 -26.90 20.87
C SER A 159 5.53 -27.21 21.83
N SER A 160 4.95 -26.19 22.45
CA SER A 160 3.76 -26.34 23.30
C SER A 160 2.55 -26.80 22.49
N LEU A 161 2.33 -26.21 21.30
CA LEU A 161 1.29 -26.64 20.36
C LEU A 161 1.51 -28.08 19.88
N GLN A 162 2.75 -28.45 19.56
CA GLN A 162 3.13 -29.81 19.16
C GLN A 162 2.83 -30.83 20.26
N GLU A 163 3.23 -30.54 21.51
CA GLU A 163 2.96 -31.43 22.65
C GLU A 163 1.44 -31.54 22.91
N HIS A 164 0.71 -30.43 22.80
CA HIS A 164 -0.75 -30.46 22.95
C HIS A 164 -1.41 -31.34 21.87
N ALA A 165 -1.04 -31.19 20.60
CA ALA A 165 -1.54 -32.02 19.51
C ALA A 165 -1.20 -33.51 19.71
N ARG A 166 0.02 -33.82 20.16
CA ARG A 166 0.46 -35.19 20.50
C ARG A 166 -0.36 -35.80 21.64
N LEU A 167 -0.68 -35.03 22.68
CA LEU A 167 -1.51 -35.51 23.78
C LEU A 167 -2.95 -35.75 23.35
N GLU A 168 -3.51 -34.89 22.50
CA GLU A 168 -4.86 -35.06 21.96
C GLU A 168 -4.94 -36.23 20.97
N SER A 169 -3.91 -36.49 20.16
CA SER A 169 -3.87 -37.66 19.27
C SER A 169 -3.84 -38.99 20.03
N LEU A 170 -3.41 -39.00 21.29
CA LEU A 170 -3.45 -40.18 22.16
C LEU A 170 -4.82 -40.38 22.83
N ARG A 171 -5.66 -39.34 22.89
CA ARG A 171 -6.98 -39.33 23.55
C ARG A 171 -8.13 -39.47 22.57
N SER A 172 -7.94 -39.01 21.35
CA SER A 172 -8.96 -38.96 20.30
C SER A 172 -8.86 -40.17 19.38
N ASP A 173 -10.00 -40.69 18.94
CA ASP A 173 -10.06 -41.69 17.85
C ASP A 173 -9.84 -41.05 16.46
N LEU A 174 -9.75 -39.72 16.38
CA LEU A 174 -9.48 -39.00 15.14
C LEU A 174 -8.00 -39.12 14.75
N ARG A 175 -7.75 -39.38 13.48
CA ARG A 175 -6.40 -39.24 12.90
C ARG A 175 -6.06 -37.76 12.78
N LEU A 176 -5.27 -37.25 13.71
CA LEU A 176 -4.72 -35.89 13.67
C LEU A 176 -3.48 -35.83 12.73
N PRO A 177 -3.10 -34.63 12.23
CA PRO A 177 -1.88 -34.48 11.44
C PRO A 177 -0.62 -34.81 12.25
N ASN A 178 0.40 -35.32 11.59
CA ASN A 178 1.76 -35.35 12.14
C ASN A 178 2.29 -33.91 12.18
N PHE A 179 2.81 -33.52 13.34
CA PHE A 179 3.35 -32.19 13.58
C PHE A 179 4.88 -32.30 13.62
N ASP A 180 5.52 -31.95 12.50
CA ASP A 180 6.98 -31.91 12.37
C ASP A 180 7.48 -30.47 12.54
N MET A 181 8.67 -30.30 13.10
CA MET A 181 9.28 -28.99 13.31
C MET A 181 10.79 -29.03 13.08
N TRP A 182 11.32 -28.02 12.39
CA TRP A 182 12.74 -27.82 12.13
C TRP A 182 13.16 -26.39 12.42
N VAL A 183 14.44 -26.22 12.75
CA VAL A 183 15.11 -24.91 12.77
C VAL A 183 16.22 -24.98 11.73
N GLN A 184 16.08 -24.19 10.67
CA GLN A 184 17.11 -24.06 9.65
C GLN A 184 18.04 -22.93 10.05
N VAL A 185 19.35 -23.17 9.94
CA VAL A 185 20.38 -22.12 9.96
C VAL A 185 21.14 -22.23 8.64
N GLY A 186 21.21 -21.14 7.88
CA GLY A 186 21.82 -21.16 6.55
C GLY A 186 22.66 -19.93 6.24
N ASP A 187 23.68 -20.17 5.42
CA ASP A 187 24.54 -19.16 4.81
C ASP A 187 24.24 -19.10 3.32
N GLY A 188 24.46 -17.95 2.70
CA GLY A 188 24.28 -17.82 1.27
C GLY A 188 24.49 -16.42 0.71
N SER A 189 24.20 -16.29 -0.57
CA SER A 189 24.30 -15.03 -1.29
C SER A 189 23.35 -15.03 -2.47
N HIS A 190 22.73 -13.88 -2.75
CA HIS A 190 21.86 -13.71 -3.91
C HIS A 190 22.00 -12.30 -4.51
N ARG A 191 21.53 -12.14 -5.74
CA ARG A 191 21.43 -10.83 -6.38
C ARG A 191 20.04 -10.29 -6.10
N PHE A 192 19.95 -9.06 -5.61
CA PHE A 192 18.69 -8.39 -5.31
C PHE A 192 18.59 -7.09 -6.11
N ASP A 193 17.80 -7.14 -7.19
CA ASP A 193 17.55 -5.97 -8.04
C ASP A 193 16.36 -5.19 -7.47
N PHE A 194 16.64 -4.00 -6.96
CA PHE A 194 15.66 -3.17 -6.27
C PHE A 194 15.90 -1.68 -6.56
N MET A 195 14.83 -0.91 -6.76
CA MET A 195 14.89 0.54 -7.01
C MET A 195 15.85 0.92 -8.16
N SER A 196 15.85 0.13 -9.24
CA SER A 196 16.78 0.27 -10.39
C SER A 196 18.28 0.14 -10.03
N LYS A 197 18.60 -0.49 -8.91
CA LYS A 197 19.96 -0.80 -8.46
C LYS A 197 20.15 -2.30 -8.33
N VAL A 198 21.37 -2.74 -8.59
CA VAL A 198 21.79 -4.10 -8.31
C VAL A 198 22.45 -4.09 -6.94
N VAL A 199 21.93 -4.91 -6.02
CA VAL A 199 22.48 -5.12 -4.68
C VAL A 199 22.95 -6.56 -4.59
N MET A 200 24.21 -6.76 -4.23
CA MET A 200 24.70 -8.11 -3.94
C MET A 200 24.48 -8.39 -2.46
N LYS A 201 23.72 -9.45 -2.19
CA LYS A 201 23.36 -9.87 -0.85
C LYS A 201 24.19 -11.04 -0.42
N MET A 202 24.67 -10.98 0.82
CA MET A 202 25.30 -12.09 1.53
C MET A 202 24.65 -12.22 2.90
N TYR A 203 24.49 -13.44 3.36
CA TYR A 203 23.98 -13.70 4.70
C TYR A 203 24.69 -14.89 5.34
N THR A 204 24.79 -14.83 6.66
CA THR A 204 25.43 -15.87 7.49
C THR A 204 24.58 -16.16 8.72
N ASN A 205 24.49 -17.41 9.14
CA ASN A 205 23.72 -17.85 10.30
C ASN A 205 22.25 -17.40 10.29
N MET A 206 21.66 -17.27 9.10
CA MET A 206 20.28 -16.81 8.96
C MET A 206 19.30 -17.90 9.37
N THR A 207 18.27 -17.57 10.16
CA THR A 207 17.41 -18.58 10.79
C THR A 207 15.97 -18.60 10.30
N ASN A 208 15.46 -19.81 10.04
CA ASN A 208 14.04 -20.09 9.82
C ASN A 208 13.51 -21.08 10.86
N ILE A 209 12.25 -20.92 11.27
CA ILE A 209 11.50 -21.93 12.01
C ILE A 209 10.43 -22.49 11.07
N ILE A 210 10.43 -23.81 10.91
CA ILE A 210 9.63 -24.50 9.90
C ILE A 210 8.75 -25.51 10.61
N VAL A 211 7.45 -25.47 10.36
CA VAL A 211 6.48 -26.42 10.88
C VAL A 211 5.75 -27.09 9.73
N ARG A 212 5.59 -28.42 9.76
CA ARG A 212 4.76 -29.14 8.79
C ARG A 212 3.64 -29.87 9.51
N LEU A 213 2.41 -29.67 9.04
CA LEU A 213 1.26 -30.50 9.40
C LEU A 213 0.99 -31.47 8.25
N SER A 214 1.34 -32.75 8.49
CA SER A 214 1.30 -33.82 7.50
C SER A 214 0.13 -34.78 7.74
N CYS A 215 -0.52 -35.22 6.66
CA CYS A 215 -1.49 -36.30 6.67
C CYS A 215 -0.88 -37.68 6.34
N GLY A 216 0.42 -37.76 6.06
CA GLY A 216 1.15 -38.97 5.70
C GLY A 216 1.94 -38.86 4.40
N PRO A 217 2.71 -39.89 4.04
CA PRO A 217 3.74 -39.79 2.99
C PRO A 217 3.21 -39.38 1.61
N GLU A 218 1.98 -39.75 1.24
CA GLU A 218 1.40 -39.41 -0.06
C GLU A 218 1.10 -37.92 -0.20
N CYS A 219 0.61 -37.27 0.86
CA CYS A 219 0.35 -35.84 0.85
C CYS A 219 1.59 -34.99 1.19
N ASP A 220 2.68 -35.60 1.63
CA ASP A 220 3.97 -34.93 1.82
C ASP A 220 4.71 -34.66 0.50
N GLU A 221 4.25 -35.27 -0.60
CA GLU A 221 4.79 -35.02 -1.94
C GLU A 221 4.34 -33.68 -2.54
N ASN A 222 3.26 -33.10 -1.99
CA ASN A 222 2.72 -31.80 -2.37
C ASN A 222 2.36 -31.00 -1.12
N SER A 223 3.10 -29.92 -0.88
CA SER A 223 2.88 -29.03 0.25
C SER A 223 2.54 -27.61 -0.21
N ILE A 224 1.68 -26.94 0.56
CA ILE A 224 1.52 -25.48 0.49
C ILE A 224 2.43 -24.84 1.53
N LEU A 225 3.10 -23.77 1.14
CA LEU A 225 3.85 -22.91 2.04
C LEU A 225 2.97 -21.74 2.50
N LEU A 226 2.78 -21.56 3.80
CA LEU A 226 2.29 -20.33 4.40
C LEU A 226 3.48 -19.62 5.05
N ASN A 227 3.77 -18.38 4.63
CA ASN A 227 4.95 -17.63 5.02
C ASN A 227 4.58 -16.34 5.76
N ALA A 228 5.37 -16.00 6.78
CA ALA A 228 5.37 -14.73 7.49
C ALA A 228 6.76 -14.50 8.11
N HIS A 229 7.25 -13.26 8.12
CA HIS A 229 8.57 -12.96 8.67
C HIS A 229 8.48 -12.50 10.14
N TYR A 230 9.50 -12.81 10.95
CA TYR A 230 9.49 -12.48 12.40
C TYR A 230 10.44 -11.35 12.79
N ASP A 231 11.33 -10.92 11.89
CA ASP A 231 12.23 -9.79 12.09
C ASP A 231 11.50 -8.45 11.93
N THR A 232 12.19 -7.35 12.21
CA THR A 232 11.66 -5.98 12.05
C THR A 232 12.68 -5.04 11.43
N THR A 233 12.21 -4.01 10.72
CA THR A 233 13.06 -2.91 10.28
C THR A 233 13.66 -2.09 11.42
N LEU A 234 14.61 -1.22 11.07
CA LEU A 234 15.23 -0.26 11.97
C LEU A 234 14.23 0.79 12.45
N GLY A 235 14.10 0.93 13.77
CA GLY A 235 13.22 1.96 14.35
C GLY A 235 11.72 1.61 14.34
N SER A 236 11.36 0.33 14.08
CA SER A 236 10.00 -0.19 14.20
C SER A 236 9.91 -1.40 15.15
N PRO A 237 8.92 -1.46 16.05
CA PRO A 237 8.55 -2.67 16.78
C PRO A 237 7.82 -3.71 15.92
N GLY A 238 7.24 -3.35 14.78
CA GLY A 238 6.69 -4.29 13.81
C GLY A 238 5.46 -5.09 14.28
N ALA A 239 4.42 -4.42 14.78
CA ALA A 239 3.22 -5.12 15.26
C ALA A 239 2.35 -5.66 14.13
N ALA A 240 2.03 -4.81 13.15
CA ALA A 240 1.44 -5.26 11.91
C ALA A 240 2.52 -5.94 11.05
N ASP A 241 3.75 -5.45 11.05
CA ASP A 241 4.84 -5.83 10.14
C ASP A 241 6.02 -6.52 10.86
N ASP A 242 6.08 -7.85 10.98
CA ASP A 242 5.02 -8.82 10.64
C ASP A 242 4.75 -9.79 11.81
N ALA A 243 4.70 -9.24 13.03
CA ALA A 243 4.24 -10.02 14.19
C ALA A 243 2.79 -10.49 14.01
N LEU A 244 1.97 -9.76 13.23
CA LEU A 244 0.62 -10.14 12.86
C LEU A 244 0.59 -11.44 12.04
N GLY A 245 1.35 -11.54 10.94
CA GLY A 245 1.46 -12.75 10.12
C GLY A 245 1.96 -13.94 10.95
N CYS A 246 2.96 -13.73 11.80
CA CYS A 246 3.43 -14.74 12.75
C CYS A 246 2.32 -15.25 13.68
N GLY A 247 1.56 -14.33 14.30
CA GLY A 247 0.45 -14.68 15.18
C GLY A 247 -0.69 -15.40 14.45
N VAL A 248 -1.02 -14.98 13.23
CA VAL A 248 -2.00 -15.65 12.37
C VAL A 248 -1.57 -17.09 12.07
N MET A 249 -0.32 -17.32 11.69
CA MET A 249 0.18 -18.68 11.44
C MET A 249 0.14 -19.55 12.69
N MET A 250 0.52 -19.02 13.86
CA MET A 250 0.43 -19.76 15.12
C MET A 250 -1.00 -20.18 15.45
N GLU A 251 -1.98 -19.30 15.25
CA GLU A 251 -3.38 -19.59 15.50
C GLU A 251 -3.93 -20.62 14.50
N ILE A 252 -3.52 -20.56 13.22
CA ILE A 252 -3.86 -21.57 12.22
C ILE A 252 -3.27 -22.93 12.60
N ILE A 253 -2.00 -22.98 13.04
CA ILE A 253 -1.35 -24.22 13.51
C ILE A 253 -2.15 -24.82 14.67
N ARG A 254 -2.52 -24.02 15.69
CA ARG A 254 -3.33 -24.46 16.84
C ARG A 254 -4.64 -25.13 16.40
N ILE A 255 -5.31 -24.55 15.40
CA ILE A 255 -6.59 -25.05 14.89
C ILE A 255 -6.39 -26.31 14.06
N MET A 256 -5.51 -26.28 13.06
CA MET A 256 -5.32 -27.36 12.10
C MET A 256 -4.66 -28.59 12.73
N SER A 257 -3.79 -28.44 13.73
CA SER A 257 -3.15 -29.57 14.42
C SER A 257 -4.12 -30.40 15.26
N LEU A 258 -5.32 -29.86 15.56
CA LEU A 258 -6.36 -30.50 16.36
C LEU A 258 -7.60 -30.90 15.54
N ARG A 259 -7.62 -30.57 14.24
CA ARG A 259 -8.63 -31.04 13.30
C ARG A 259 -8.21 -32.40 12.70
N PRO A 260 -9.14 -33.17 12.10
CA PRO A 260 -8.76 -34.34 11.33
C PRO A 260 -7.68 -33.99 10.31
N ALA A 261 -6.70 -34.89 10.12
CA ALA A 261 -5.60 -34.68 9.21
C ALA A 261 -6.11 -34.31 7.80
N PRO A 262 -5.41 -33.41 7.07
CA PRO A 262 -5.78 -33.07 5.71
C PRO A 262 -5.87 -34.29 4.79
N LYS A 263 -6.53 -34.13 3.65
CA LYS A 263 -6.82 -35.27 2.76
C LYS A 263 -5.87 -35.36 1.58
N LYS A 264 -5.38 -34.22 1.07
CA LYS A 264 -4.68 -34.17 -0.23
C LYS A 264 -3.26 -33.66 -0.14
N ASN A 265 -3.05 -32.55 0.55
CA ASN A 265 -1.76 -31.87 0.59
C ASN A 265 -1.41 -31.55 2.04
N SER A 266 -0.11 -31.55 2.34
CA SER A 266 0.41 -31.06 3.61
C SER A 266 0.53 -29.53 3.59
N VAL A 267 0.62 -28.90 4.77
CA VAL A 267 0.92 -27.47 4.90
C VAL A 267 2.23 -27.29 5.66
N VAL A 268 3.08 -26.42 5.14
CA VAL A 268 4.34 -25.99 5.74
C VAL A 268 4.19 -24.52 6.12
N PHE A 269 4.42 -24.21 7.39
CA PHE A 269 4.47 -22.85 7.91
C PHE A 269 5.95 -22.46 8.04
N LEU A 270 6.31 -21.32 7.48
CA LEU A 270 7.65 -20.78 7.49
C LEU A 270 7.65 -19.44 8.21
N PHE A 271 8.26 -19.42 9.39
CA PHE A 271 8.59 -18.20 10.12
C PHE A 271 10.03 -17.86 9.76
N ASN A 272 10.23 -16.92 8.85
CA ASN A 272 11.55 -16.56 8.35
C ASN A 272 12.10 -15.28 8.98
N GLY A 273 13.42 -15.21 9.11
CA GLY A 273 14.11 -13.98 9.51
C GLY A 273 14.60 -13.19 8.29
N GLY A 274 15.06 -11.97 8.51
CA GLY A 274 15.72 -11.16 7.50
C GLY A 274 14.92 -10.88 6.23
N GLU A 275 13.62 -10.69 6.32
CA GLU A 275 12.86 -10.03 5.25
C GLU A 275 13.37 -8.60 5.07
N GLU A 276 13.47 -7.86 6.18
CA GLU A 276 13.76 -6.44 6.23
C GLU A 276 15.21 -6.11 5.85
N SER A 277 16.04 -7.16 5.82
CA SER A 277 17.38 -7.12 5.29
C SER A 277 17.47 -7.38 3.80
N LEU A 278 16.35 -7.53 3.08
CA LEU A 278 16.16 -7.94 1.68
C LEU A 278 16.00 -9.47 1.48
N GLN A 279 15.14 -10.11 2.28
CA GLN A 279 14.56 -11.45 2.08
C GLN A 279 15.58 -12.61 2.11
N ASP A 280 16.52 -12.52 3.05
CA ASP A 280 17.67 -13.41 3.13
C ASP A 280 17.27 -14.85 3.53
N ALA A 281 16.38 -15.02 4.52
CA ALA A 281 16.07 -16.36 5.04
C ALA A 281 15.04 -17.12 4.20
N SER A 282 14.10 -16.43 3.54
CA SER A 282 13.20 -17.06 2.56
C SER A 282 13.99 -17.59 1.35
N HIS A 283 14.98 -16.84 0.86
CA HIS A 283 15.95 -17.33 -0.12
C HIS A 283 16.70 -18.56 0.40
N SER A 284 17.20 -18.53 1.64
CA SER A 284 17.87 -19.67 2.29
C SER A 284 16.99 -20.92 2.37
N PHE A 285 15.70 -20.77 2.66
CA PHE A 285 14.74 -21.88 2.68
C PHE A 285 14.57 -22.49 1.29
N ILE A 286 14.17 -21.68 0.31
CA ILE A 286 13.75 -22.21 -1.00
C ILE A 286 14.92 -22.72 -1.83
N THR A 287 16.15 -22.31 -1.54
CA THR A 287 17.35 -22.81 -2.22
C THR A 287 18.02 -23.98 -1.49
N GLY A 288 17.92 -24.04 -0.16
CA GLY A 288 18.73 -24.95 0.67
C GLY A 288 17.97 -26.02 1.46
N HIS A 289 16.69 -25.82 1.80
CA HIS A 289 15.97 -26.73 2.71
C HIS A 289 15.51 -28.02 2.03
N GLU A 290 15.44 -29.14 2.77
CA GLU A 290 15.03 -30.45 2.23
C GLU A 290 13.57 -30.48 1.75
N LEU A 291 12.72 -29.61 2.31
CA LEU A 291 11.31 -29.51 1.92
C LEU A 291 11.08 -28.72 0.62
N LYS A 292 12.08 -28.00 0.10
CA LYS A 292 11.90 -27.09 -1.04
C LYS A 292 11.25 -27.78 -2.26
N ASP A 293 11.64 -29.02 -2.54
CA ASP A 293 11.17 -29.78 -3.71
C ASP A 293 9.74 -30.34 -3.53
N LYS A 294 9.22 -30.27 -2.30
CA LYS A 294 7.85 -30.66 -1.95
C LYS A 294 6.87 -29.50 -1.98
N ILE A 295 7.35 -28.26 -1.89
CA ILE A 295 6.51 -27.07 -1.97
C ILE A 295 6.00 -26.92 -3.42
N ARG A 296 4.69 -26.74 -3.57
CA ARG A 296 4.03 -26.53 -4.87
C ARG A 296 3.45 -25.13 -5.02
N ALA A 297 2.97 -24.56 -3.92
CA ALA A 297 2.37 -23.24 -3.91
C ALA A 297 2.73 -22.47 -2.63
N VAL A 298 2.65 -21.14 -2.69
CA VAL A 298 2.87 -20.25 -1.56
C VAL A 298 1.70 -19.30 -1.31
N VAL A 299 1.40 -19.05 -0.04
CA VAL A 299 0.61 -17.92 0.45
C VAL A 299 1.51 -17.12 1.37
N ASN A 300 1.79 -15.87 1.01
CA ASN A 300 2.62 -14.95 1.79
C ASN A 300 1.73 -13.96 2.53
N LEU A 301 2.01 -13.78 3.83
CA LEU A 301 1.30 -12.89 4.74
C LEU A 301 2.21 -11.70 5.06
N GLU A 302 1.71 -10.48 4.88
CA GLU A 302 2.50 -9.26 4.97
C GLU A 302 1.69 -8.09 5.54
N ALA A 303 2.37 -7.02 5.90
CA ALA A 303 1.73 -5.75 6.20
C ALA A 303 2.57 -4.55 5.78
N CYS A 304 1.94 -3.62 5.07
CA CYS A 304 2.48 -2.28 4.84
C CYS A 304 1.62 -1.18 5.45
N GLY A 305 0.71 -1.54 6.35
CA GLY A 305 -0.24 -0.66 7.05
C GLY A 305 -0.82 -1.34 8.29
N THR A 306 -1.62 -0.63 9.08
CA THR A 306 -2.11 -1.11 10.38
C THR A 306 -3.63 -1.25 10.48
N SER A 307 -4.35 -1.02 9.37
CA SER A 307 -5.81 -0.98 9.37
C SER A 307 -6.44 -1.52 8.07
N GLY A 308 -7.75 -1.76 8.13
CA GLY A 308 -8.57 -2.27 7.02
C GLY A 308 -8.37 -3.75 6.70
N PRO A 309 -9.10 -4.26 5.70
CA PRO A 309 -8.96 -5.64 5.23
C PRO A 309 -7.60 -5.85 4.54
N GLU A 310 -7.00 -7.03 4.68
CA GLU A 310 -5.82 -7.37 3.88
C GLU A 310 -6.23 -7.50 2.40
N VAL A 311 -5.38 -7.02 1.50
CA VAL A 311 -5.60 -7.07 0.06
C VAL A 311 -4.79 -8.18 -0.56
N LEU A 312 -5.41 -8.98 -1.43
CA LEU A 312 -4.67 -9.81 -2.39
C LEU A 312 -4.10 -8.89 -3.49
N PHE A 313 -2.80 -8.63 -3.42
CA PHE A 313 -2.13 -7.67 -4.31
C PHE A 313 -1.19 -8.31 -5.34
N GLN A 314 -0.69 -9.53 -5.11
CA GLN A 314 -0.04 -10.31 -6.17
C GLN A 314 -0.64 -11.72 -6.27
N ALA A 315 -0.84 -12.17 -7.50
CA ALA A 315 -1.23 -13.54 -7.79
C ALA A 315 -0.71 -13.95 -9.17
N ASN A 316 -0.20 -15.17 -9.29
CA ASN A 316 0.48 -15.61 -10.52
C ASN A 316 0.00 -16.98 -11.04
N SER A 317 -1.13 -17.51 -10.56
CA SER A 317 -1.74 -18.76 -11.04
C SER A 317 -3.26 -18.68 -10.99
N ARG A 318 -3.91 -19.30 -11.99
CA ARG A 318 -5.38 -19.42 -12.04
C ARG A 318 -5.91 -20.24 -10.87
N GLU A 319 -5.27 -21.36 -10.58
CA GLU A 319 -5.67 -22.31 -9.55
C GLU A 319 -5.60 -21.66 -8.17
N MET A 320 -4.56 -20.86 -7.91
CA MET A 320 -4.42 -20.09 -6.68
C MET A 320 -5.47 -18.97 -6.56
N ILE A 321 -5.76 -18.26 -7.65
CA ILE A 321 -6.84 -17.26 -7.69
C ILE A 321 -8.21 -17.91 -7.45
N ASP A 322 -8.44 -19.09 -8.01
CA ASP A 322 -9.66 -19.86 -7.78
C ASP A 322 -9.74 -20.39 -6.35
N ALA A 323 -8.62 -20.74 -5.71
CA ALA A 323 -8.56 -21.04 -4.28
C ALA A 323 -8.94 -19.81 -3.42
N TYR A 324 -8.48 -18.60 -3.79
CA TYR A 324 -8.86 -17.38 -3.08
C TYR A 324 -10.37 -17.09 -3.15
N ARG A 325 -11.13 -17.67 -4.09
CA ARG A 325 -12.60 -17.53 -4.12
C ARG A 325 -13.30 -18.14 -2.91
N THR A 326 -12.62 -19.00 -2.14
CA THR A 326 -13.21 -19.72 -1.01
C THR A 326 -13.07 -18.97 0.31
N VAL A 327 -12.41 -17.81 0.33
CA VAL A 327 -12.24 -17.04 1.57
C VAL A 327 -13.55 -16.37 2.01
N PRO A 328 -13.79 -16.24 3.33
CA PRO A 328 -15.00 -15.62 3.86
C PRO A 328 -15.09 -14.11 3.58
N TYR A 329 -13.97 -13.38 3.54
CA TYR A 329 -13.95 -11.93 3.35
C TYR A 329 -13.03 -11.52 2.19
N PRO A 330 -13.41 -11.78 0.93
CA PRO A 330 -12.51 -11.54 -0.20
C PRO A 330 -12.26 -10.05 -0.42
N HIS A 331 -11.00 -9.61 -0.40
CA HIS A 331 -10.62 -8.23 -0.73
C HIS A 331 -9.40 -8.26 -1.66
N GLY A 332 -9.60 -7.90 -2.93
CA GLY A 332 -8.53 -8.08 -3.92
C GLY A 332 -8.95 -7.69 -5.32
N THR A 333 -8.01 -7.15 -6.09
CA THR A 333 -8.25 -6.74 -7.48
C THR A 333 -7.00 -6.90 -8.31
N VAL A 334 -7.17 -7.34 -9.56
CA VAL A 334 -6.08 -7.40 -10.54
C VAL A 334 -5.49 -6.01 -10.82
N LEU A 335 -6.18 -4.92 -10.50
CA LEU A 335 -5.62 -3.56 -10.53
C LEU A 335 -4.40 -3.42 -9.60
N ALA A 336 -4.45 -4.03 -8.41
CA ALA A 336 -3.34 -4.00 -7.46
C ALA A 336 -2.13 -4.76 -8.01
N ASN A 337 -2.38 -5.94 -8.60
CA ASN A 337 -1.36 -6.76 -9.25
C ASN A 337 -0.73 -6.05 -10.46
N ASP A 338 -1.55 -5.45 -11.34
CA ASP A 338 -1.07 -4.66 -12.47
C ASP A 338 -0.21 -3.48 -11.99
N LEU A 339 -0.62 -2.79 -10.92
CA LEU A 339 0.10 -1.66 -10.34
C LEU A 339 1.43 -2.07 -9.71
N PHE A 340 1.46 -3.15 -8.92
CA PHE A 340 2.68 -3.66 -8.32
C PHE A 340 3.69 -4.09 -9.40
N ALA A 341 3.22 -4.77 -10.45
CA ALA A 341 4.05 -5.18 -11.58
C ALA A 341 4.67 -4.01 -12.38
N THR A 342 4.16 -2.79 -12.24
CA THR A 342 4.79 -1.60 -12.87
C THR A 342 6.08 -1.16 -12.19
N GLY A 343 6.34 -1.60 -10.95
CA GLY A 343 7.44 -1.11 -10.12
C GLY A 343 7.24 0.32 -9.58
N LEU A 344 6.03 0.89 -9.71
CA LEU A 344 5.69 2.19 -9.11
C LEU A 344 5.59 2.11 -7.57
N ILE A 345 5.25 0.94 -7.04
CA ILE A 345 5.29 0.66 -5.60
C ILE A 345 6.70 0.16 -5.30
N LEU A 346 7.45 0.94 -4.52
CA LEU A 346 8.84 0.66 -4.16
C LEU A 346 8.88 -0.26 -2.92
N SER A 347 8.28 -1.44 -3.06
CA SER A 347 8.21 -2.49 -2.03
C SER A 347 8.43 -3.84 -2.69
N ASP A 348 8.94 -4.81 -1.94
CA ASP A 348 9.08 -6.21 -2.34
C ASP A 348 8.76 -7.08 -1.10
N THR A 349 8.55 -8.38 -1.27
CA THR A 349 8.21 -9.31 -0.17
C THR A 349 8.90 -10.67 -0.36
N ASP A 350 8.89 -11.53 0.66
CA ASP A 350 9.43 -12.90 0.56
C ASP A 350 8.82 -13.71 -0.59
N PHE A 351 7.60 -13.35 -1.03
CA PHE A 351 6.95 -13.91 -2.20
C PHE A 351 7.87 -13.98 -3.42
N ARG A 352 8.71 -12.96 -3.62
CA ARG A 352 9.68 -12.92 -4.72
C ARG A 352 10.65 -14.09 -4.66
N GLN A 353 11.20 -14.42 -3.50
CA GLN A 353 12.19 -15.50 -3.38
C GLN A 353 11.57 -16.84 -3.78
N PHE A 354 10.33 -17.09 -3.37
CA PHE A 354 9.60 -18.30 -3.72
C PHE A 354 9.28 -18.38 -5.22
N VAL A 355 8.92 -17.26 -5.84
CA VAL A 355 8.59 -17.21 -7.27
C VAL A 355 9.84 -17.30 -8.14
N ASP A 356 10.90 -16.54 -7.84
CA ASP A 356 12.07 -16.43 -8.70
C ASP A 356 13.06 -17.60 -8.49
N HIS A 357 13.28 -18.03 -7.25
CA HIS A 357 14.22 -19.11 -6.92
C HIS A 357 13.55 -20.47 -6.75
N GLY A 358 12.27 -20.51 -6.33
CA GLY A 358 11.49 -21.74 -6.21
C GLY A 358 10.66 -22.09 -7.45
N ASN A 359 10.49 -21.17 -8.39
CA ASN A 359 9.56 -21.29 -9.52
C ASN A 359 8.12 -21.64 -9.04
N LEU A 360 7.72 -21.08 -7.90
CA LEU A 360 6.43 -21.36 -7.28
C LEU A 360 5.34 -20.44 -7.82
N THR A 361 4.10 -20.93 -7.73
CA THR A 361 2.90 -20.11 -7.90
C THR A 361 2.28 -19.79 -6.56
N GLY A 362 1.58 -18.67 -6.42
CA GLY A 362 1.03 -18.31 -5.13
C GLY A 362 0.20 -17.03 -5.08
N LEU A 363 -0.07 -16.62 -3.85
CA LEU A 363 -0.82 -15.44 -3.45
C LEU A 363 0.05 -14.62 -2.48
N ASP A 364 0.07 -13.31 -2.68
CA ASP A 364 0.71 -12.36 -1.76
C ASP A 364 -0.36 -11.42 -1.21
N MET A 365 -0.52 -11.42 0.11
CA MET A 365 -1.61 -10.75 0.82
C MET A 365 -1.04 -9.79 1.85
N ALA A 366 -1.47 -8.52 1.81
CA ALA A 366 -0.94 -7.50 2.72
C ALA A 366 -2.01 -6.59 3.31
N VAL A 367 -1.83 -6.20 4.57
CA VAL A 367 -2.51 -5.02 5.15
C VAL A 367 -1.93 -3.76 4.51
N TYR A 368 -2.75 -2.78 4.13
CA TYR A 368 -2.24 -1.63 3.36
C TYR A 368 -2.79 -0.26 3.77
N LYS A 369 -3.90 -0.19 4.51
CA LYS A 369 -4.45 1.11 4.93
C LYS A 369 -3.70 1.63 6.16
N ASN A 370 -3.78 2.94 6.37
CA ASN A 370 -3.08 3.65 7.45
C ASN A 370 -1.56 3.40 7.45
N SER A 371 -0.93 3.39 6.27
CA SER A 371 0.52 3.14 6.12
C SER A 371 1.42 4.27 6.60
N TYR A 372 0.87 5.28 7.30
CA TYR A 372 1.66 6.31 8.00
C TYR A 372 2.54 5.69 9.09
N LEU A 373 2.04 4.65 9.79
CA LEU A 373 2.71 4.01 10.92
C LEU A 373 3.69 2.89 10.50
N TYR A 374 3.62 2.44 9.25
CA TYR A 374 4.49 1.40 8.70
C TYR A 374 5.98 1.79 8.76
N HIS A 375 6.87 0.90 9.18
CA HIS A 375 8.29 1.20 9.42
C HIS A 375 8.50 2.41 10.36
N THR A 376 7.69 2.51 11.43
CA THR A 376 7.84 3.55 12.44
C THR A 376 7.73 2.98 13.84
N HIS A 377 8.17 3.76 14.82
CA HIS A 377 8.02 3.42 16.24
C HIS A 377 6.55 3.29 16.72
N LEU A 378 5.59 3.64 15.86
CA LEU A 378 4.15 3.59 16.11
C LEU A 378 3.49 2.33 15.52
N ASP A 379 4.24 1.43 14.89
CA ASP A 379 3.71 0.13 14.51
C ASP A 379 3.59 -0.77 15.75
N LEU A 380 2.50 -0.55 16.49
CA LEU A 380 2.19 -1.12 17.80
C LEU A 380 0.79 -1.76 17.78
N ASP A 381 0.59 -2.80 18.60
CA ASP A 381 -0.72 -3.48 18.74
C ASP A 381 -1.87 -2.51 19.04
N GLU A 382 -1.61 -1.43 19.78
CA GLU A 382 -2.62 -0.43 20.14
C GLU A 382 -3.18 0.37 18.94
N PHE A 383 -2.42 0.43 17.84
CA PHE A 383 -2.83 1.11 16.60
C PHE A 383 -3.22 0.14 15.48
N MET A 384 -3.19 -1.17 15.77
CA MET A 384 -3.68 -2.21 14.88
C MET A 384 -5.21 -2.35 15.03
N GLU A 385 -5.94 -2.07 13.96
CA GLU A 385 -7.41 -1.99 13.98
C GLU A 385 -8.07 -3.28 14.48
N GLU A 386 -9.12 -3.17 15.31
CA GLU A 386 -9.91 -4.32 15.74
C GLU A 386 -10.59 -5.00 14.55
N GLY A 387 -10.56 -6.34 14.50
CA GLY A 387 -11.15 -7.13 13.42
C GLY A 387 -10.19 -7.36 12.25
N LEU A 388 -9.08 -6.62 12.15
CA LEU A 388 -8.06 -6.85 11.12
C LEU A 388 -7.40 -8.23 11.28
N PRO A 389 -6.90 -8.63 12.48
CA PRO A 389 -6.36 -9.97 12.65
C PRO A 389 -7.38 -11.07 12.39
N GLN A 390 -8.66 -10.85 12.75
CA GLN A 390 -9.73 -11.78 12.45
C GLN A 390 -9.95 -11.93 10.93
N HIS A 391 -9.95 -10.82 10.18
CA HIS A 391 -10.15 -10.82 8.73
C HIS A 391 -9.03 -11.61 8.02
N MET A 392 -7.78 -11.23 8.26
CA MET A 392 -6.59 -11.85 7.66
C MET A 392 -6.48 -13.32 8.07
N GLY A 393 -6.74 -13.61 9.34
CA GLY A 393 -6.68 -14.95 9.91
C GLY A 393 -7.72 -15.91 9.37
N GLU A 394 -8.98 -15.50 9.29
CA GLU A 394 -10.05 -16.35 8.75
C GLU A 394 -9.88 -16.60 7.25
N ASN A 395 -9.40 -15.61 6.50
CA ASN A 395 -9.07 -15.78 5.08
C ASN A 395 -7.89 -16.75 4.88
N ALA A 396 -6.80 -16.58 5.62
CA ALA A 396 -5.65 -17.47 5.58
C ALA A 396 -5.99 -18.91 6.03
N LEU A 397 -6.81 -19.07 7.08
CA LEU A 397 -7.29 -20.37 7.53
C LEU A 397 -8.18 -21.05 6.47
N ALA A 398 -9.08 -20.30 5.83
CA ALA A 398 -9.94 -20.82 4.77
C ALA A 398 -9.12 -21.27 3.54
N LEU A 399 -8.12 -20.48 3.13
CA LEU A 399 -7.16 -20.84 2.09
C LEU A 399 -6.39 -22.12 2.43
N ALA A 400 -5.75 -22.16 3.60
CA ALA A 400 -4.99 -23.33 4.05
C ALA A 400 -5.88 -24.59 4.10
N THR A 401 -7.12 -24.46 4.58
CA THR A 401 -8.09 -25.55 4.62
C THR A 401 -8.43 -26.04 3.21
N TYR A 402 -8.84 -25.15 2.31
CA TYR A 402 -9.19 -25.51 0.94
C TYR A 402 -8.03 -26.15 0.18
N LEU A 403 -6.84 -25.56 0.29
CA LEU A 403 -5.66 -26.04 -0.42
C LEU A 403 -5.19 -27.40 0.09
N THR A 404 -5.36 -27.71 1.38
CA THR A 404 -4.94 -28.99 1.96
C THR A 404 -6.00 -30.10 1.83
N GLU A 405 -7.29 -29.75 1.76
CA GLU A 405 -8.39 -30.72 1.67
C GLU A 405 -8.90 -30.97 0.25
N GLU A 406 -8.97 -29.93 -0.60
CA GLU A 406 -9.72 -29.96 -1.86
C GLU A 406 -8.85 -29.73 -3.10
N ALA A 407 -7.84 -28.86 -3.03
CA ALA A 407 -7.06 -28.49 -4.20
C ALA A 407 -6.16 -29.62 -4.74
N ASP A 408 -5.90 -29.58 -6.04
CA ASP A 408 -4.89 -30.40 -6.71
C ASP A 408 -3.70 -29.50 -7.08
N LEU A 409 -2.55 -29.74 -6.47
CA LEU A 409 -1.33 -28.94 -6.64
C LEU A 409 -0.37 -29.54 -7.69
N SER A 410 -0.77 -30.60 -8.39
CA SER A 410 0.11 -31.29 -9.34
C SER A 410 0.37 -30.51 -10.62
N ASN A 411 -0.57 -29.66 -11.05
CA ASN A 411 -0.51 -28.92 -12.31
C ASN A 411 -0.81 -27.43 -12.09
N LEU A 412 0.10 -26.73 -11.42
CA LEU A 412 0.00 -25.28 -11.25
C LEU A 412 0.76 -24.59 -12.38
N GLU A 413 0.06 -23.74 -13.13
CA GLU A 413 0.66 -22.99 -14.23
C GLU A 413 0.82 -21.51 -13.87
N ARG A 414 2.04 -20.99 -14.03
CA ARG A 414 2.30 -19.56 -13.88
C ARG A 414 1.62 -18.80 -15.01
N THR A 415 0.76 -17.84 -14.67
CA THR A 415 0.02 -17.05 -15.65
C THR A 415 -0.32 -15.67 -15.12
N SER A 416 -0.26 -14.67 -16.01
CA SER A 416 -0.83 -13.33 -15.82
C SER A 416 -2.17 -13.17 -16.55
N SER A 417 -2.66 -14.21 -17.22
CA SER A 417 -3.84 -14.16 -18.11
C SER A 417 -5.16 -14.45 -17.39
N VAL A 418 -5.31 -13.90 -16.18
CA VAL A 418 -6.51 -14.07 -15.34
C VAL A 418 -6.98 -12.70 -14.88
N VAL A 419 -8.26 -12.43 -15.08
CA VAL A 419 -8.92 -11.23 -14.54
C VAL A 419 -9.58 -11.63 -13.24
N PHE A 420 -9.30 -10.91 -12.16
CA PHE A 420 -9.93 -11.12 -10.86
C PHE A 420 -10.23 -9.80 -10.12
N PHE A 421 -11.31 -9.79 -9.34
CA PHE A 421 -11.70 -8.70 -8.45
C PHE A 421 -12.78 -9.15 -7.47
N ASP A 422 -12.83 -8.52 -6.29
CA ASP A 422 -13.96 -8.63 -5.39
C ASP A 422 -15.09 -7.66 -5.79
N VAL A 423 -16.31 -8.00 -5.36
CA VAL A 423 -17.47 -7.12 -5.44
C VAL A 423 -17.84 -6.66 -4.03
N PHE A 424 -17.27 -5.53 -3.63
CA PHE A 424 -17.51 -4.86 -2.34
C PHE A 424 -17.19 -5.74 -1.12
N GLY A 425 -16.14 -6.56 -1.20
CA GLY A 425 -15.77 -7.46 -0.10
C GLY A 425 -16.69 -8.68 0.09
N GLN A 426 -17.71 -8.88 -0.75
CA GLN A 426 -18.77 -9.89 -0.49
C GLN A 426 -18.57 -11.19 -1.27
N PHE A 427 -18.05 -11.13 -2.49
CA PHE A 427 -17.76 -12.31 -3.30
C PHE A 427 -16.66 -12.01 -4.32
N PHE A 428 -15.90 -13.05 -4.65
CA PHE A 428 -14.73 -12.93 -5.53
C PHE A 428 -15.02 -13.45 -6.95
N VAL A 429 -14.74 -12.62 -7.95
CA VAL A 429 -14.92 -12.94 -9.36
C VAL A 429 -13.56 -13.16 -9.99
N SER A 430 -13.37 -14.30 -10.65
CA SER A 430 -12.23 -14.54 -11.54
C SER A 430 -12.65 -15.28 -12.82
N TYR A 431 -12.01 -14.98 -13.94
CA TYR A 431 -12.25 -15.61 -15.24
C TYR A 431 -11.04 -15.49 -16.17
N SER A 432 -11.05 -16.24 -17.28
CA SER A 432 -9.91 -16.29 -18.21
C SER A 432 -9.81 -15.04 -19.05
N TRP A 433 -8.60 -14.70 -19.49
CA TRP A 433 -8.41 -13.64 -20.48
C TRP A 433 -9.24 -13.87 -21.75
N THR A 434 -9.37 -15.11 -22.23
CA THR A 434 -10.24 -15.46 -23.37
C THR A 434 -11.70 -15.12 -23.10
N THR A 435 -12.20 -15.42 -21.90
CA THR A 435 -13.56 -15.04 -21.46
C THR A 435 -13.71 -13.53 -21.37
N ALA A 436 -12.67 -12.82 -20.88
CA ALA A 436 -12.63 -11.37 -20.83
C ALA A 436 -12.81 -10.77 -22.24
N ILE A 437 -11.96 -11.16 -23.20
CA ILE A 437 -12.04 -10.70 -24.59
C ILE A 437 -13.41 -10.99 -25.22
N PHE A 438 -13.95 -12.20 -25.04
CA PHE A 438 -15.29 -12.53 -25.55
C PHE A 438 -16.35 -11.59 -24.96
N SER A 439 -16.33 -11.37 -23.64
CA SER A 439 -17.26 -10.46 -22.97
C SER A 439 -17.10 -9.01 -23.46
N HIS A 440 -15.87 -8.55 -23.68
CA HIS A 440 -15.59 -7.21 -24.19
C HIS A 440 -16.12 -7.01 -25.60
N ILE A 441 -15.97 -8.02 -26.48
CA ILE A 441 -16.53 -8.00 -27.84
C ILE A 441 -18.06 -7.94 -27.79
N VAL A 442 -18.71 -8.71 -26.92
CA VAL A 442 -20.17 -8.69 -26.75
C VAL A 442 -20.63 -7.33 -26.23
N ILE A 443 -19.97 -6.77 -25.22
CA ILE A 443 -20.29 -5.45 -24.65
C ILE A 443 -20.09 -4.34 -25.69
N ALA A 444 -18.99 -4.36 -26.44
CA ALA A 444 -18.73 -3.41 -27.52
C ALA A 444 -19.76 -3.55 -28.65
N GLY A 445 -20.12 -4.79 -29.03
CA GLY A 445 -21.18 -5.06 -30.01
C GLY A 445 -22.54 -4.51 -29.57
N LEU A 446 -22.90 -4.69 -28.29
CA LEU A 446 -24.10 -4.10 -27.70
C LEU A 446 -24.04 -2.56 -27.75
N ALA A 447 -22.92 -1.95 -27.38
CA ALA A 447 -22.74 -0.51 -27.47
C ALA A 447 -22.90 0.00 -28.91
N LEU A 448 -22.26 -0.64 -29.89
CA LEU A 448 -22.40 -0.33 -31.32
C LEU A 448 -23.86 -0.49 -31.81
N SER A 449 -24.59 -1.50 -31.31
CA SER A 449 -26.00 -1.71 -31.67
C SER A 449 -26.89 -0.54 -31.22
N THR A 450 -26.57 0.11 -30.09
CA THR A 450 -27.30 1.31 -29.64
C THR A 450 -27.07 2.51 -30.55
N ILE A 451 -25.89 2.62 -31.17
CA ILE A 451 -25.59 3.64 -32.17
C ILE A 451 -26.36 3.34 -33.46
N ALA A 452 -26.36 2.08 -33.92
CA ALA A 452 -27.08 1.66 -35.12
C ALA A 452 -28.60 1.87 -35.02
N THR A 453 -29.18 1.61 -33.84
CA THR A 453 -30.61 1.82 -33.54
C THR A 453 -30.96 3.27 -33.21
N LYS A 454 -29.99 4.19 -33.22
CA LYS A 454 -30.12 5.61 -32.84
C LYS A 454 -30.59 5.84 -31.39
N ALA A 455 -30.47 4.83 -30.53
CA ALA A 455 -30.63 4.96 -29.09
C ALA A 455 -29.47 5.77 -28.48
N SER A 456 -28.26 5.56 -28.99
CA SER A 456 -27.07 6.36 -28.77
C SER A 456 -26.83 7.26 -29.99
N ARG A 457 -26.53 8.54 -29.75
CA ARG A 457 -26.26 9.56 -30.78
C ARG A 457 -24.97 10.32 -30.47
N PRO A 458 -23.80 9.64 -30.48
CA PRO A 458 -22.53 10.29 -30.20
C PRO A 458 -22.22 11.33 -31.28
N THR A 459 -21.49 12.37 -30.92
CA THR A 459 -20.98 13.34 -31.90
C THR A 459 -19.49 13.53 -31.69
N LEU A 460 -18.73 13.74 -32.76
CA LEU A 460 -17.29 14.02 -32.66
C LEU A 460 -17.00 15.16 -31.67
N HIS A 461 -17.85 16.18 -31.70
CA HIS A 461 -17.81 17.32 -30.78
C HIS A 461 -18.01 16.92 -29.32
N GLY A 462 -18.99 16.05 -29.03
CA GLY A 462 -19.20 15.51 -27.69
C GLY A 462 -18.05 14.62 -27.21
N THR A 463 -17.51 13.77 -28.10
CA THR A 463 -16.37 12.90 -27.79
C THR A 463 -15.11 13.71 -27.45
N ILE A 464 -14.80 14.73 -28.26
CA ILE A 464 -13.68 15.66 -27.97
C ILE A 464 -13.92 16.40 -26.65
N SER A 465 -15.16 16.85 -26.36
CA SER A 465 -15.51 17.49 -25.10
C SER A 465 -15.16 16.61 -23.89
N ILE A 466 -15.48 15.32 -23.95
CA ILE A 466 -15.22 14.37 -22.85
C ILE A 466 -13.73 14.11 -22.66
N LEU A 467 -12.99 13.88 -23.76
CA LEU A 467 -11.54 13.69 -23.71
C LEU A 467 -10.83 14.91 -23.15
N LEU A 468 -11.23 16.12 -23.58
CA LEU A 468 -10.69 17.36 -23.02
C LEU A 468 -11.10 17.58 -21.58
N SER A 469 -12.33 17.23 -21.17
CA SER A 469 -12.74 17.23 -19.76
C SER A 469 -11.89 16.30 -18.92
N PHE A 470 -11.53 15.11 -19.42
CA PHE A 470 -10.63 14.18 -18.72
C PHE A 470 -9.23 14.77 -18.56
N VAL A 471 -8.63 15.24 -19.65
CA VAL A 471 -7.30 15.89 -19.61
C VAL A 471 -7.31 17.10 -18.67
N ALA A 472 -8.37 17.90 -18.71
CA ALA A 472 -8.54 19.05 -17.82
C ALA A 472 -8.66 18.64 -16.35
N ALA A 473 -9.40 17.57 -16.06
CA ALA A 473 -9.54 17.04 -14.71
C ALA A 473 -8.19 16.63 -14.12
N LEU A 474 -7.29 16.06 -14.93
CA LEU A 474 -5.94 15.67 -14.50
C LEU A 474 -5.01 16.87 -14.32
N LEU A 475 -5.06 17.84 -15.24
CA LEU A 475 -4.05 18.92 -15.28
C LEU A 475 -4.39 20.12 -14.40
N LEU A 476 -5.65 20.57 -14.37
CA LEU A 476 -6.03 21.79 -13.64
C LEU A 476 -5.78 21.75 -12.12
N PRO A 477 -5.89 20.60 -11.42
CA PRO A 477 -5.48 20.49 -10.03
C PRO A 477 -4.05 20.97 -9.73
N ASN A 478 -3.14 20.95 -10.70
CA ASN A 478 -1.78 21.46 -10.52
C ASN A 478 -1.73 22.99 -10.30
N LEU A 479 -2.80 23.73 -10.64
CA LEU A 479 -2.90 25.14 -10.26
C LEU A 479 -3.01 25.29 -8.74
N SER A 480 -3.70 24.36 -8.06
CA SER A 480 -3.74 24.32 -6.61
C SER A 480 -2.35 24.11 -6.04
N VAL A 481 -1.55 23.21 -6.62
CA VAL A 481 -0.17 22.94 -6.18
C VAL A 481 0.67 24.21 -6.22
N VAL A 482 0.59 24.99 -7.31
CA VAL A 482 1.29 26.29 -7.41
C VAL A 482 0.84 27.25 -6.30
N LEU A 483 -0.45 27.28 -5.96
CA LEU A 483 -0.95 28.10 -4.85
C LEU A 483 -0.44 27.60 -3.49
N LEU A 484 -0.41 26.29 -3.25
CA LEU A 484 0.08 25.70 -2.00
C LEU A 484 1.58 25.97 -1.81
N GLN A 485 2.37 25.83 -2.86
CA GLN A 485 3.80 26.16 -2.87
C GLN A 485 4.03 27.64 -2.61
N ALA A 486 3.24 28.53 -3.24
CA ALA A 486 3.33 29.97 -3.01
C ALA A 486 2.96 30.38 -1.58
N LEU A 487 2.11 29.60 -0.90
CA LEU A 487 1.72 29.80 0.49
C LEU A 487 2.67 29.11 1.49
N GLY A 488 3.61 28.27 1.02
CA GLY A 488 4.48 27.46 1.87
C GLY A 488 3.74 26.35 2.64
N THR A 489 2.60 25.89 2.14
CA THR A 489 1.75 24.87 2.79
C THR A 489 1.63 23.58 1.95
N SER A 490 2.74 23.18 1.34
CA SER A 490 2.85 21.90 0.63
C SER A 490 2.48 20.72 1.55
N MET A 491 1.93 19.64 0.98
CA MET A 491 1.53 18.43 1.69
C MET A 491 0.48 18.59 2.81
N GLN A 492 -0.20 19.73 2.94
CA GLN A 492 -1.22 19.90 4.01
C GLN A 492 -2.40 18.90 3.98
N TRP A 493 -2.56 18.15 2.89
CA TRP A 493 -3.52 17.06 2.73
C TRP A 493 -3.02 15.72 3.31
N PHE A 494 -1.74 15.62 3.70
CA PHE A 494 -1.10 14.37 4.11
C PHE A 494 -1.77 13.67 5.28
N PRO A 495 -2.24 14.34 6.37
CA PRO A 495 -2.86 13.63 7.49
C PRO A 495 -4.24 13.04 7.19
N HIS A 496 -4.88 13.44 6.08
CA HIS A 496 -6.29 13.16 5.83
C HIS A 496 -6.53 12.90 4.34
N GLU A 497 -6.82 11.66 3.99
CA GLU A 497 -6.97 11.22 2.60
C GLU A 497 -8.06 12.01 1.86
N TRP A 498 -9.17 12.27 2.54
CA TRP A 498 -10.31 13.01 2.02
C TRP A 498 -10.00 14.49 1.75
N LEU A 499 -9.00 15.08 2.43
CA LEU A 499 -8.65 16.49 2.27
C LEU A 499 -8.06 16.75 0.88
N SER A 500 -7.35 15.78 0.30
CA SER A 500 -6.90 15.84 -1.10
C SER A 500 -8.07 16.11 -2.05
N MET A 501 -9.20 15.43 -1.86
CA MET A 501 -10.39 15.60 -2.67
C MET A 501 -11.06 16.96 -2.45
N LEU A 502 -11.01 17.51 -1.24
CA LEU A 502 -11.51 18.86 -0.95
C LEU A 502 -10.63 19.95 -1.59
N LEU A 503 -9.31 19.78 -1.60
CA LEU A 503 -8.38 20.77 -2.15
C LEU A 503 -8.31 20.72 -3.68
N PHE A 504 -8.29 19.53 -4.28
CA PHE A 504 -8.04 19.34 -5.71
C PHE A 504 -9.32 19.02 -6.51
N GLY A 505 -10.33 18.41 -5.89
CA GLY A 505 -11.57 18.02 -6.57
C GLY A 505 -12.38 19.19 -7.15
N PRO A 506 -12.60 20.30 -6.42
CA PRO A 506 -13.34 21.45 -6.96
C PRO A 506 -12.75 22.03 -8.25
N ILE A 507 -11.42 22.14 -8.33
CA ILE A 507 -10.75 22.66 -9.53
C ILE A 507 -10.73 21.64 -10.68
N ALA A 508 -10.68 20.34 -10.37
CA ALA A 508 -10.92 19.29 -11.38
C ALA A 508 -12.34 19.40 -11.97
N LEU A 509 -13.36 19.61 -11.13
CA LEU A 509 -14.74 19.86 -11.58
C LEU A 509 -14.86 21.15 -12.41
N VAL A 510 -14.11 22.21 -12.09
CA VAL A 510 -14.01 23.42 -12.93
C VAL A 510 -13.50 23.06 -14.32
N GLY A 511 -12.49 22.20 -14.42
CA GLY A 511 -12.00 21.68 -15.70
C GLY A 511 -13.05 20.90 -16.48
N ILE A 512 -13.67 19.92 -15.82
CA ILE A 512 -14.71 19.08 -16.42
C ILE A 512 -15.84 19.96 -16.96
N PHE A 513 -16.45 20.78 -16.10
CA PHE A 513 -17.59 21.62 -16.47
C PHE A 513 -17.20 22.79 -17.38
N GLY A 514 -15.96 23.29 -17.30
CA GLY A 514 -15.40 24.31 -18.19
C GLY A 514 -15.42 23.86 -19.64
N PHE A 515 -14.95 22.64 -19.92
CA PHE A 515 -15.03 22.08 -21.28
C PHE A 515 -16.47 21.79 -21.70
N GLN A 516 -17.33 21.26 -20.82
CA GLN A 516 -18.76 21.13 -21.15
C GLN A 516 -19.44 22.48 -21.45
N TYR A 517 -19.01 23.56 -20.80
CA TYR A 517 -19.49 24.93 -21.04
C TYR A 517 -19.03 25.46 -22.41
N LEU A 518 -17.77 25.25 -22.77
CA LEU A 518 -17.20 25.67 -24.05
C LEU A 518 -17.86 24.91 -25.22
N PHE A 519 -18.09 23.62 -25.03
CA PHE A 519 -18.67 22.73 -26.03
C PHE A 519 -20.21 22.73 -26.02
N HIS A 520 -20.87 23.54 -25.20
CA HIS A 520 -22.32 23.67 -25.21
C HIS A 520 -22.82 24.34 -26.51
N ARG A 521 -23.49 23.56 -27.39
CA ARG A 521 -24.03 24.09 -28.66
C ARG A 521 -25.28 24.93 -28.41
N LYS A 522 -25.19 26.23 -28.68
CA LYS A 522 -26.30 27.19 -28.55
C LYS A 522 -27.43 26.95 -29.56
N SER A 523 -27.10 26.38 -30.72
CA SER A 523 -28.06 26.07 -31.79
C SER A 523 -28.88 24.80 -31.51
N SER A 524 -28.40 23.95 -30.60
CA SER A 524 -29.05 22.69 -30.21
C SER A 524 -29.92 22.89 -28.96
N SER A 525 -30.95 22.07 -28.79
CA SER A 525 -31.68 22.00 -27.52
C SER A 525 -30.77 21.49 -26.40
N THR A 526 -31.10 21.81 -25.14
CA THR A 526 -30.37 21.27 -23.98
C THR A 526 -30.40 19.74 -23.96
N GLY A 527 -31.56 19.14 -24.28
CA GLY A 527 -31.71 17.69 -24.40
C GLY A 527 -30.77 17.07 -25.44
N ALA A 528 -30.57 17.73 -26.58
CA ALA A 528 -29.70 17.19 -27.63
C ALA A 528 -28.23 17.23 -27.20
N ASN A 529 -27.83 18.24 -26.42
CA ASN A 529 -26.51 18.27 -25.80
C ASN A 529 -26.36 17.19 -24.71
N GLU A 530 -27.37 16.96 -23.87
CA GLU A 530 -27.41 15.88 -22.86
C GLU A 530 -27.19 14.50 -23.51
N LEU A 531 -28.02 14.17 -24.52
CA LEU A 531 -27.96 12.88 -25.21
C LEU A 531 -26.63 12.70 -25.95
N SER A 532 -26.14 13.76 -26.61
CA SER A 532 -24.83 13.72 -27.27
C SER A 532 -23.70 13.45 -26.27
N ALA A 533 -23.71 14.10 -25.10
CA ALA A 533 -22.67 13.90 -24.09
C ALA A 533 -22.70 12.47 -23.53
N LEU A 534 -23.87 11.96 -23.12
CA LEU A 534 -24.01 10.60 -22.60
C LEU A 534 -23.64 9.54 -23.64
N SER A 535 -24.04 9.74 -24.89
CA SER A 535 -23.69 8.85 -26.00
C SER A 535 -22.19 8.90 -26.34
N SER A 536 -21.58 10.08 -26.25
CA SER A 536 -20.13 10.22 -26.49
C SER A 536 -19.32 9.58 -25.35
N LEU A 537 -19.85 9.57 -24.13
CA LEU A 537 -19.24 8.92 -22.98
C LEU A 537 -19.16 7.41 -23.17
N GLN A 538 -20.25 6.81 -23.66
CA GLN A 538 -20.28 5.40 -24.08
C GLN A 538 -19.16 5.09 -25.08
N VAL A 539 -18.99 5.94 -26.10
CA VAL A 539 -17.94 5.75 -27.11
C VAL A 539 -16.53 5.86 -26.51
N VAL A 540 -16.28 6.85 -25.63
CA VAL A 540 -14.97 7.00 -24.98
C VAL A 540 -14.61 5.76 -24.16
N PHE A 541 -15.52 5.25 -23.33
CA PHE A 541 -15.26 4.06 -22.54
C PHE A 541 -15.19 2.77 -23.37
N MET A 542 -15.98 2.67 -24.44
CA MET A 542 -15.89 1.56 -25.39
C MET A 542 -14.55 1.55 -26.13
N LEU A 543 -14.02 2.72 -26.51
CA LEU A 543 -12.68 2.83 -27.10
C LEU A 543 -11.58 2.49 -26.09
N ALA A 544 -11.69 2.99 -24.85
CA ALA A 544 -10.77 2.63 -23.76
C ALA A 544 -10.77 1.13 -23.48
N LEU A 545 -11.95 0.49 -23.50
CA LEU A 545 -12.10 -0.96 -23.41
C LEU A 545 -11.37 -1.69 -24.55
N GLY A 546 -11.54 -1.21 -25.79
CA GLY A 546 -10.86 -1.78 -26.95
C GLY A 546 -9.34 -1.67 -26.87
N VAL A 547 -8.82 -0.49 -26.51
CA VAL A 547 -7.37 -0.25 -26.36
C VAL A 547 -6.78 -1.08 -25.23
N SER A 548 -7.41 -1.08 -24.06
CA SER A 548 -6.92 -1.86 -22.90
C SER A 548 -6.97 -3.36 -23.14
N SER A 549 -8.02 -3.87 -23.82
CA SER A 549 -8.10 -5.27 -24.26
C SER A 549 -7.03 -5.63 -25.28
N TYR A 550 -6.69 -4.71 -26.19
CA TYR A 550 -5.65 -4.94 -27.19
C TYR A 550 -4.25 -5.01 -26.56
N VAL A 551 -3.99 -4.18 -25.54
CA VAL A 551 -2.71 -4.14 -24.82
C VAL A 551 -2.54 -5.33 -23.87
N GLY A 552 -3.62 -6.06 -23.55
CA GLY A 552 -3.54 -7.20 -22.62
C GLY A 552 -3.74 -6.82 -21.15
N LEU A 553 -4.34 -5.65 -20.86
CA LEU A 553 -4.53 -5.18 -19.49
C LEU A 553 -5.67 -5.94 -18.81
N ALA A 554 -5.37 -6.72 -17.78
CA ALA A 554 -6.35 -7.50 -17.02
C ALA A 554 -7.39 -6.59 -16.34
N SER A 555 -6.97 -5.40 -15.90
CA SER A 555 -7.82 -4.31 -15.40
C SER A 555 -8.84 -3.72 -16.39
N SER A 556 -8.86 -4.15 -17.65
CA SER A 556 -9.82 -3.67 -18.67
C SER A 556 -11.30 -3.93 -18.34
N TYR A 557 -11.61 -4.86 -17.43
CA TYR A 557 -12.98 -5.12 -16.95
C TYR A 557 -13.66 -3.86 -16.39
N VAL A 558 -12.86 -2.94 -15.85
CA VAL A 558 -13.31 -1.65 -15.31
C VAL A 558 -13.99 -0.81 -16.40
N PHE A 559 -13.39 -0.75 -17.60
CA PHE A 559 -13.99 -0.05 -18.75
C PHE A 559 -15.20 -0.81 -19.31
N ALA A 560 -15.23 -2.14 -19.16
CA ALA A 560 -16.37 -2.97 -19.53
C ALA A 560 -17.60 -2.65 -18.66
N LEU A 561 -17.42 -2.50 -17.35
CA LEU A 561 -18.48 -2.11 -16.40
C LEU A 561 -19.08 -0.74 -16.76
N PHE A 562 -18.24 0.25 -17.07
CA PHE A 562 -18.71 1.56 -17.52
C PHE A 562 -19.47 1.49 -18.84
N THR A 563 -18.89 0.83 -19.84
CA THR A 563 -19.50 0.70 -21.17
C THR A 563 -20.85 0.01 -21.07
N LEU A 564 -20.94 -1.07 -20.31
CA LEU A 564 -22.18 -1.82 -20.09
C LEU A 564 -23.25 -0.96 -19.41
N SER A 565 -22.89 -0.26 -18.32
CA SER A 565 -23.82 0.57 -17.54
C SER A 565 -24.40 1.72 -18.36
N VAL A 566 -23.56 2.46 -19.09
CA VAL A 566 -24.01 3.55 -19.96
C VAL A 566 -24.83 3.01 -21.14
N THR A 567 -24.45 1.87 -21.71
CA THR A 567 -25.22 1.21 -22.78
C THR A 567 -26.62 0.84 -22.32
N PHE A 568 -26.74 0.22 -21.14
CA PHE A 568 -28.03 -0.14 -20.57
C PHE A 568 -28.90 1.10 -20.29
N ALA A 569 -28.30 2.16 -19.73
CA ALA A 569 -28.98 3.42 -19.51
C ALA A 569 -29.51 4.06 -20.81
N LEU A 570 -28.74 4.03 -21.90
CA LEU A 570 -29.17 4.55 -23.21
C LEU A 570 -30.30 3.71 -23.83
N ILE A 571 -30.28 2.39 -23.68
CA ILE A 571 -31.38 1.51 -24.11
C ILE A 571 -32.66 1.85 -23.32
N PHE A 572 -32.54 1.97 -22.00
CA PHE A 572 -33.66 2.36 -21.13
C PHE A 572 -34.23 3.72 -21.53
N ASN A 573 -33.35 4.71 -21.73
CA ASN A 573 -33.74 6.05 -22.17
C ASN A 573 -34.51 6.03 -23.48
N HIS A 574 -34.02 5.28 -24.47
CA HIS A 574 -34.67 5.17 -25.77
C HIS A 574 -36.07 4.53 -25.66
N LYS A 575 -36.22 3.46 -24.87
CA LYS A 575 -37.52 2.82 -24.63
C LYS A 575 -38.51 3.75 -23.92
N MET A 576 -38.08 4.43 -22.86
CA MET A 576 -38.94 5.34 -22.10
C MET A 576 -39.38 6.54 -22.95
N ALA A 577 -38.46 7.12 -23.72
CA ALA A 577 -38.79 8.22 -24.61
C ALA A 577 -39.72 7.79 -25.76
N ALA A 578 -39.55 6.57 -26.30
CA ALA A 578 -40.45 6.01 -27.31
C ALA A 578 -41.87 5.77 -26.76
N LEU A 579 -41.99 5.32 -25.51
CA LEU A 579 -43.28 5.17 -24.82
C LEU A 579 -43.97 6.52 -24.60
N ALA A 580 -43.21 7.56 -24.25
CA ALA A 580 -43.75 8.89 -23.96
C ALA A 580 -44.13 9.70 -25.22
N LEU A 581 -43.43 9.51 -26.34
CA LEU A 581 -43.58 10.32 -27.57
C LEU A 581 -44.32 9.59 -28.72
N GLY A 582 -44.69 8.32 -28.54
CA GLY A 582 -45.28 7.47 -29.57
C GLY A 582 -44.24 6.87 -30.54
N HIS A 583 -44.56 5.71 -31.12
CA HIS A 583 -43.66 5.00 -32.05
C HIS A 583 -43.27 5.90 -33.24
N GLY A 584 -41.97 6.09 -33.47
CA GLY A 584 -41.42 6.83 -34.62
C GLY A 584 -40.93 8.25 -34.33
N SER A 585 -41.15 8.79 -33.13
CA SER A 585 -40.63 10.10 -32.72
C SER A 585 -39.13 10.07 -32.42
N GLU A 586 -38.38 11.07 -32.88
CA GLU A 586 -36.95 11.15 -32.56
C GLU A 586 -36.73 11.51 -31.08
N VAL A 587 -36.01 10.64 -30.37
CA VAL A 587 -35.54 10.91 -29.00
C VAL A 587 -34.45 11.96 -29.06
N THR A 588 -34.69 13.10 -28.42
CA THR A 588 -33.78 14.26 -28.42
C THR A 588 -33.36 14.69 -27.03
N HIS A 589 -33.70 13.91 -25.98
CA HIS A 589 -33.40 14.24 -24.59
C HIS A 589 -33.08 13.01 -23.76
N VAL A 590 -32.55 13.26 -22.55
CA VAL A 590 -32.24 12.22 -21.55
C VAL A 590 -33.27 12.32 -20.41
N GLU A 591 -33.99 11.22 -20.19
CA GLU A 591 -34.89 11.07 -19.05
C GLU A 591 -34.13 11.13 -17.74
N TYR A 592 -34.75 11.68 -16.70
CA TYR A 592 -34.03 11.95 -15.46
C TYR A 592 -33.57 10.68 -14.74
N SER A 593 -34.37 9.60 -14.78
CA SER A 593 -34.03 8.29 -14.23
C SER A 593 -32.83 7.63 -14.93
N THR A 594 -32.56 7.98 -16.18
CA THR A 594 -31.40 7.48 -16.94
C THR A 594 -30.08 7.81 -16.25
N TYR A 595 -29.97 8.98 -15.61
CA TYR A 595 -28.75 9.36 -14.87
C TYR A 595 -28.50 8.44 -13.68
N PHE A 596 -29.54 8.07 -12.93
CA PHE A 596 -29.43 7.15 -11.80
C PHE A 596 -28.99 5.75 -12.26
N ILE A 597 -29.56 5.26 -13.35
CA ILE A 597 -29.21 3.95 -13.94
C ILE A 597 -27.77 3.97 -14.46
N ALA A 598 -27.37 5.03 -15.17
CA ALA A 598 -26.01 5.17 -15.70
C ALA A 598 -24.96 5.28 -14.59
N SER A 599 -25.33 5.86 -13.44
CA SER A 599 -24.43 6.10 -12.32
C SER A 599 -24.36 4.96 -11.31
N LEU A 600 -25.42 4.15 -11.13
CA LEU A 600 -25.53 3.19 -10.02
C LEU A 600 -24.32 2.27 -9.90
N LEU A 601 -24.07 1.41 -10.90
CA LEU A 601 -22.99 0.43 -10.82
C LEU A 601 -21.61 1.08 -10.89
N PRO A 602 -21.33 2.00 -11.84
CA PRO A 602 -19.97 2.56 -11.94
C PRO A 602 -19.60 3.45 -10.77
N THR A 603 -20.51 4.30 -10.28
CA THR A 603 -20.21 5.19 -9.13
C THR A 603 -19.94 4.35 -7.89
N SER A 604 -20.76 3.32 -7.62
CA SER A 604 -20.55 2.47 -6.44
C SER A 604 -19.20 1.74 -6.51
N TYR A 605 -18.92 1.05 -7.63
CA TYR A 605 -17.68 0.28 -7.76
C TYR A 605 -16.44 1.18 -7.78
N PHE A 606 -16.48 2.31 -8.47
CA PHE A 606 -15.35 3.24 -8.49
C PHE A 606 -15.15 3.96 -7.18
N SER A 607 -16.21 4.22 -6.39
CA SER A 607 -16.02 4.76 -5.04
C SER A 607 -15.16 3.81 -4.21
N PHE A 608 -15.44 2.50 -4.29
CA PHE A 608 -14.69 1.45 -3.59
C PHE A 608 -13.21 1.41 -4.01
N VAL A 609 -12.95 1.38 -5.32
CA VAL A 609 -11.57 1.41 -5.87
C VAL A 609 -10.87 2.73 -5.55
N CYS A 610 -11.57 3.87 -5.59
CA CYS A 610 -10.98 5.17 -5.29
C CYS A 610 -10.62 5.33 -3.82
N PHE A 611 -11.42 4.78 -2.88
CA PHE A 611 -11.03 4.75 -1.47
C PHE A 611 -9.74 3.95 -1.29
N SER A 612 -9.65 2.76 -1.87
CA SER A 612 -8.42 1.95 -1.86
C SER A 612 -7.21 2.70 -2.42
N LEU A 613 -7.39 3.43 -3.53
CA LEU A 613 -6.34 4.24 -4.15
C LEU A 613 -5.86 5.37 -3.23
N LEU A 614 -6.78 6.10 -2.60
CA LEU A 614 -6.43 7.19 -1.69
C LEU A 614 -5.76 6.67 -0.41
N ASP A 615 -6.32 5.61 0.20
CA ASP A 615 -5.80 4.95 1.41
C ASP A 615 -4.35 4.45 1.21
N MET A 616 -4.01 4.04 -0.01
CA MET A 616 -2.67 3.55 -0.35
C MET A 616 -1.68 4.68 -0.67
N PHE A 617 -2.04 5.57 -1.60
CA PHE A 617 -1.07 6.50 -2.20
C PHE A 617 -0.81 7.75 -1.37
N ILE A 618 -1.77 8.21 -0.56
CA ILE A 618 -1.59 9.42 0.24
C ILE A 618 -0.52 9.20 1.31
N PRO A 619 -0.61 8.18 2.19
CA PRO A 619 0.46 7.94 3.16
C PRO A 619 1.80 7.57 2.51
N LEU A 620 1.77 6.86 1.37
CA LEU A 620 2.98 6.51 0.61
C LEU A 620 3.80 7.76 0.23
N THR A 621 3.16 8.91 0.02
CA THR A 621 3.88 10.16 -0.31
C THR A 621 4.88 10.63 0.75
N GLY A 622 4.74 10.16 2.00
CA GLY A 622 5.68 10.43 3.08
C GLY A 622 6.97 9.61 3.04
N ARG A 623 7.15 8.74 2.03
CA ARG A 623 8.31 7.84 1.92
C ARG A 623 8.77 7.51 0.48
N ILE A 624 8.39 8.30 -0.52
CA ILE A 624 8.77 8.08 -1.94
C ILE A 624 9.97 8.90 -2.40
N GLY A 625 10.61 9.64 -1.49
CA GLY A 625 11.83 10.41 -1.74
C GLY A 625 11.61 11.91 -1.85
N VAL A 626 12.67 12.66 -1.57
CA VAL A 626 12.69 14.14 -1.53
C VAL A 626 12.48 14.80 -2.89
N ASP A 627 12.89 14.15 -3.98
CA ASP A 627 12.72 14.68 -5.34
C ASP A 627 11.33 14.41 -5.94
N ALA A 628 10.51 13.60 -5.27
CA ALA A 628 9.21 13.21 -5.80
C ALA A 628 8.24 14.41 -5.77
N PRO A 629 7.57 14.75 -6.89
CA PRO A 629 6.63 15.87 -6.93
C PRO A 629 5.27 15.46 -6.33
N VAL A 630 5.25 15.19 -5.01
CA VAL A 630 4.13 14.52 -4.33
C VAL A 630 2.82 15.29 -4.40
N ASP A 631 2.85 16.62 -4.26
CA ASP A 631 1.66 17.47 -4.42
C ASP A 631 1.08 17.35 -5.84
N ASN A 632 1.92 17.26 -6.87
CA ASN A 632 1.48 17.09 -8.25
C ASN A 632 0.90 15.69 -8.49
N ILE A 633 1.53 14.66 -7.93
CA ILE A 633 1.03 13.28 -8.00
C ILE A 633 -0.37 13.21 -7.40
N VAL A 634 -0.56 13.74 -6.18
CA VAL A 634 -1.86 13.74 -5.51
C VAL A 634 -2.87 14.62 -6.23
N ALA A 635 -2.47 15.78 -6.75
CA ALA A 635 -3.36 16.62 -7.54
C ALA A 635 -3.91 15.91 -8.79
N VAL A 636 -3.03 15.23 -9.54
CA VAL A 636 -3.43 14.44 -10.73
C VAL A 636 -4.31 13.25 -10.32
N MET A 637 -3.96 12.56 -9.24
CA MET A 637 -4.74 11.45 -8.70
C MET A 637 -6.14 11.88 -8.25
N SER A 638 -6.27 12.94 -7.46
CA SER A 638 -7.57 13.49 -7.05
C SER A 638 -8.38 13.97 -8.27
N GLY A 639 -7.71 14.50 -9.30
CA GLY A 639 -8.32 14.83 -10.58
C GLY A 639 -8.90 13.61 -11.31
N PHE A 640 -8.13 12.51 -11.35
CA PHE A 640 -8.56 11.23 -11.87
C PHE A 640 -9.78 10.70 -11.10
N VAL A 641 -9.69 10.60 -9.78
CA VAL A 641 -10.78 10.19 -8.87
C VAL A 641 -12.04 11.02 -9.12
N THR A 642 -11.90 12.34 -9.21
CA THR A 642 -13.03 13.25 -9.47
C THR A 642 -13.72 12.96 -10.80
N PHE A 643 -12.96 12.65 -11.85
CA PHE A 643 -13.53 12.33 -13.16
C PHE A 643 -14.24 10.97 -13.16
N VAL A 644 -13.60 9.93 -12.61
CA VAL A 644 -14.13 8.55 -12.65
C VAL A 644 -15.22 8.30 -11.62
N PHE A 645 -15.34 9.13 -10.59
CA PHE A 645 -16.39 8.99 -9.56
C PHE A 645 -17.79 8.95 -10.17
N CYS A 646 -18.14 9.90 -11.05
CA CYS A 646 -19.45 9.89 -11.72
C CYS A 646 -19.43 10.60 -13.10
N PRO A 647 -18.90 9.94 -14.15
CA PRO A 647 -18.87 10.50 -15.50
C PRO A 647 -20.24 10.93 -16.09
N PRO A 648 -21.39 10.31 -15.75
CA PRO A 648 -22.70 10.81 -16.18
C PRO A 648 -23.01 12.28 -15.78
N LEU A 649 -22.28 12.85 -14.80
CA LEU A 649 -22.36 14.28 -14.46
C LEU A 649 -22.06 15.20 -15.65
N LEU A 650 -21.20 14.77 -16.57
CA LEU A 650 -20.88 15.54 -17.79
C LEU A 650 -22.14 15.78 -18.61
N ALA A 651 -22.94 14.73 -18.83
CA ALA A 651 -24.21 14.83 -19.55
C ALA A 651 -25.27 15.60 -18.76
N PHE A 652 -25.39 15.33 -17.45
CA PHE A 652 -26.35 16.00 -16.57
C PHE A 652 -26.15 17.53 -16.54
N SER A 653 -24.89 17.98 -16.62
CA SER A 653 -24.54 19.41 -16.62
C SER A 653 -25.20 20.21 -17.78
N HIS A 654 -25.50 19.57 -18.91
CA HIS A 654 -26.12 20.23 -20.07
C HIS A 654 -27.62 20.51 -19.88
N ARG A 655 -28.29 19.81 -18.97
CA ARG A 655 -29.75 19.88 -18.74
C ARG A 655 -30.25 21.29 -18.44
N PHE A 656 -29.47 22.04 -17.69
CA PHE A 656 -29.83 23.36 -17.18
C PHE A 656 -29.34 24.52 -18.08
N GLY A 657 -28.64 24.19 -19.16
CA GLY A 657 -28.14 25.17 -20.11
C GLY A 657 -26.90 25.94 -19.63
N ARG A 658 -26.31 26.66 -20.59
CA ARG A 658 -25.00 27.32 -20.44
C ARG A 658 -24.93 28.37 -19.33
N ALA A 659 -26.04 29.06 -19.01
CA ALA A 659 -26.05 30.11 -18.00
C ALA A 659 -25.90 29.55 -16.57
N ILE A 660 -26.56 28.42 -16.28
CA ILE A 660 -26.47 27.76 -14.98
C ILE A 660 -25.09 27.10 -14.84
N LEU A 661 -24.59 26.46 -15.90
CA LEU A 661 -23.25 25.88 -15.91
C LEU A 661 -22.16 26.91 -15.58
N LYS A 662 -22.27 28.14 -16.11
CA LYS A 662 -21.37 29.25 -15.75
C LYS A 662 -21.40 29.57 -14.25
N ARG A 663 -22.59 29.57 -13.63
CA ARG A 663 -22.76 29.85 -12.20
C ARG A 663 -22.16 28.74 -11.33
N ILE A 664 -22.32 27.48 -11.74
CA ILE A 664 -21.71 26.32 -11.07
C ILE A 664 -20.18 26.45 -11.11
N ILE A 665 -19.60 26.73 -12.28
CA ILE A 665 -18.14 26.92 -12.42
C ILE A 665 -17.65 28.04 -11.51
N LEU A 666 -18.33 29.20 -11.50
CA LEU A 666 -17.95 30.31 -10.63
C LEU A 666 -18.04 29.95 -9.15
N ALA A 667 -19.09 29.23 -8.74
CA ALA A 667 -19.23 28.75 -7.36
C ALA A 667 -18.10 27.79 -6.98
N LEU A 668 -17.74 26.85 -7.86
CA LEU A 668 -16.64 25.91 -7.63
C LEU A 668 -15.28 26.61 -7.51
N VAL A 669 -15.01 27.63 -8.33
CA VAL A 669 -13.79 28.45 -8.20
C VAL A 669 -13.74 29.16 -6.85
N VAL A 670 -14.86 29.75 -6.42
CA VAL A 670 -14.92 30.43 -5.10
C VAL A 670 -14.74 29.42 -3.97
N THR A 671 -15.45 28.28 -4.01
CA THR A 671 -15.31 27.21 -3.02
C THR A 671 -13.88 26.69 -2.96
N HIS A 672 -13.25 26.46 -4.11
CA HIS A 672 -11.87 26.01 -4.21
C HIS A 672 -10.88 26.96 -3.52
N LEU A 673 -10.97 28.27 -3.83
CA LEU A 673 -10.11 29.28 -3.23
C LEU A 673 -10.33 29.39 -1.71
N ILE A 674 -11.59 29.31 -1.25
CA ILE A 674 -11.91 29.29 0.18
C ILE A 674 -11.32 28.04 0.85
N SER A 675 -11.46 26.86 0.24
CA SER A 675 -10.91 25.61 0.77
C SER A 675 -9.39 25.68 0.93
N ILE A 676 -8.66 26.18 -0.08
CA ILE A 676 -7.21 26.38 0.02
C ILE A 676 -6.88 27.35 1.16
N LEU A 677 -7.52 28.52 1.21
CA LEU A 677 -7.19 29.55 2.19
C LEU A 677 -7.48 29.10 3.64
N ILE A 678 -8.60 28.42 3.87
CA ILE A 678 -8.95 27.89 5.19
C ILE A 678 -7.99 26.76 5.57
N SER A 679 -7.75 25.81 4.67
CA SER A 679 -6.85 24.69 4.93
C SER A 679 -5.44 25.20 5.26
N SER A 680 -4.90 26.09 4.43
CA SER A 680 -3.54 26.64 4.62
C SER A 680 -3.39 27.46 5.91
N ALA A 681 -4.49 27.87 6.55
CA ALA A 681 -4.46 28.59 7.81
C ALA A 681 -4.56 27.68 9.05
N VAL A 682 -5.06 26.46 8.91
CA VAL A 682 -5.46 25.59 10.04
C VAL A 682 -4.77 24.22 10.01
N MET A 683 -4.47 23.70 8.82
CA MET A 683 -3.94 22.35 8.65
C MET A 683 -2.42 22.36 8.68
N TYR A 684 -1.87 21.36 9.37
CA TYR A 684 -0.44 21.05 9.36
C TYR A 684 -0.25 19.68 8.70
N PRO A 685 0.79 19.49 7.89
CA PRO A 685 1.03 18.24 7.20
C PRO A 685 1.43 17.09 8.12
N TYR A 686 1.93 17.36 9.33
CA TYR A 686 2.40 16.31 10.24
C TYR A 686 1.84 16.46 11.65
N ASP A 687 1.54 15.33 12.26
CA ASP A 687 1.17 15.19 13.67
C ASP A 687 1.74 13.88 14.23
N GLU A 688 1.30 13.47 15.42
CA GLU A 688 1.80 12.26 16.09
C GLU A 688 1.52 10.98 15.28
N LEU A 689 0.36 10.85 14.64
CA LEU A 689 -0.05 9.65 13.90
C LEU A 689 0.26 9.75 12.40
N HIS A 690 0.61 10.93 11.92
CA HIS A 690 1.05 11.20 10.55
C HIS A 690 2.45 11.84 10.56
N PRO A 691 3.47 11.14 11.10
CA PRO A 691 4.75 11.77 11.40
C PRO A 691 5.60 11.99 10.14
N LYS A 692 6.42 13.04 10.16
CA LYS A 692 7.52 13.21 9.20
C LYS A 692 8.60 12.16 9.47
N ARG A 693 9.08 11.49 8.42
CA ARG A 693 10.13 10.47 8.53
C ARG A 693 11.51 11.11 8.50
N VAL A 694 12.26 10.92 9.58
CA VAL A 694 13.62 11.44 9.73
C VAL A 694 14.57 10.28 10.00
N PHE A 695 15.66 10.23 9.25
CA PHE A 695 16.71 9.24 9.38
C PHE A 695 17.88 9.85 10.15
N VAL A 696 18.43 9.11 11.10
CA VAL A 696 19.54 9.57 11.94
C VAL A 696 20.63 8.51 11.95
N GLN A 697 21.83 8.87 11.50
CA GLN A 697 22.98 7.98 11.53
C GLN A 697 24.12 8.62 12.31
N HIS A 698 24.58 7.95 13.36
CA HIS A 698 25.79 8.37 14.08
C HIS A 698 26.98 7.58 13.54
N LEU A 699 27.83 8.25 12.75
CA LEU A 699 28.95 7.65 12.05
C LEU A 699 30.26 7.91 12.81
N ARG A 700 31.06 6.85 12.98
CA ARG A 700 32.43 6.91 13.49
C ARG A 700 33.41 6.59 12.37
N ASN A 701 34.25 7.55 12.01
CA ASN A 701 35.19 7.39 10.91
C ASN A 701 36.55 6.91 11.42
N MET A 702 36.96 5.71 11.06
CA MET A 702 38.25 5.13 11.47
C MET A 702 39.45 5.75 10.74
N THR A 703 39.23 6.33 9.56
CA THR A 703 40.28 6.97 8.76
C THR A 703 40.52 8.42 9.18
N SER A 704 39.46 9.23 9.32
CA SER A 704 39.58 10.65 9.72
C SER A 704 39.59 10.85 11.24
N GLY A 705 39.00 9.93 11.99
CA GLY A 705 38.84 10.01 13.43
C GLY A 705 37.74 10.92 13.96
N GLU A 706 36.89 11.38 13.05
CA GLU A 706 35.72 12.19 13.34
C GLU A 706 34.54 11.32 13.79
N SER A 707 33.73 11.88 14.68
CA SER A 707 32.39 11.39 15.00
C SER A 707 31.37 12.33 14.41
N LEU A 708 30.57 11.83 13.47
CA LEU A 708 29.68 12.61 12.63
C LEU A 708 28.24 12.18 12.85
N LEU A 709 27.34 13.14 12.97
CA LEU A 709 25.90 12.91 13.02
C LEU A 709 25.27 13.30 11.69
N TYR A 710 24.68 12.32 11.03
CA TYR A 710 23.91 12.50 9.81
C TYR A 710 22.43 12.57 10.16
N LEU A 711 21.75 13.56 9.60
CA LEU A 711 20.30 13.69 9.61
C LEU A 711 19.83 13.64 8.17
N ALA A 712 18.79 12.88 7.86
CA ALA A 712 18.18 12.86 6.53
C ALA A 712 16.64 12.79 6.59
N HIS A 713 15.98 13.06 5.48
CA HIS A 713 14.54 12.88 5.28
C HIS A 713 14.26 12.25 3.93
N ALA A 714 13.08 11.64 3.77
CA ALA A 714 12.67 10.90 2.58
C ALA A 714 11.36 11.41 1.96
N ASP A 715 11.01 12.67 2.23
CA ASP A 715 9.81 13.33 1.71
C ASP A 715 10.04 14.85 1.55
N PRO A 716 9.41 15.51 0.57
CA PRO A 716 9.65 16.93 0.26
C PRO A 716 8.94 17.93 1.18
N GLY A 717 8.17 17.46 2.17
CA GLY A 717 7.33 18.35 2.95
C GLY A 717 8.11 19.22 3.95
N PRO A 718 7.46 20.27 4.47
CA PRO A 718 8.11 21.36 5.20
C PRO A 718 8.67 20.96 6.58
N PHE A 719 9.22 21.93 7.31
CA PHE A 719 9.70 21.83 8.70
C PHE A 719 11.00 21.05 8.94
N TYR A 720 11.68 20.59 7.89
CA TYR A 720 12.94 19.88 8.05
C TYR A 720 14.09 20.79 8.50
N GLU A 721 14.27 21.96 7.88
CA GLU A 721 15.35 22.89 8.21
C GLU A 721 15.24 23.47 9.64
N PRO A 722 14.04 23.84 10.14
CA PRO A 722 13.87 24.17 11.55
C PRO A 722 14.26 23.03 12.50
N TYR A 723 14.02 21.77 12.12
CA TYR A 723 14.46 20.63 12.91
C TYR A 723 15.98 20.51 12.91
N VAL A 724 16.64 20.65 11.76
CA VAL A 724 18.11 20.67 11.65
C VAL A 724 18.71 21.78 12.53
N ALA A 725 18.16 22.99 12.49
CA ALA A 725 18.62 24.10 13.31
C ALA A 725 18.52 23.83 14.83
N ASN A 726 17.49 23.11 15.27
CA ASN A 726 17.38 22.67 16.67
C ASN A 726 18.48 21.66 17.03
N VAL A 727 18.86 20.79 16.11
CA VAL A 727 19.95 19.83 16.31
C VAL A 727 21.32 20.52 16.31
N GLU A 728 21.53 21.52 15.45
CA GLU A 728 22.74 22.37 15.49
C GLU A 728 22.91 23.03 16.86
N ALA A 729 21.84 23.60 17.41
CA ALA A 729 21.83 24.18 18.74
C ALA A 729 22.09 23.14 19.85
N MET A 730 21.59 21.91 19.67
CA MET A 730 21.73 20.82 20.63
C MET A 730 23.19 20.35 20.82
N PHE A 731 23.97 20.37 19.73
CA PHE A 731 25.37 19.92 19.71
C PHE A 731 26.39 21.07 19.65
N ASN A 732 25.92 22.30 19.38
CA ASN A 732 26.75 23.47 19.11
C ASN A 732 27.75 23.19 17.97
N SER A 733 27.20 22.74 16.84
CA SER A 733 27.93 22.35 15.63
C SER A 733 27.10 22.74 14.41
N GLU A 734 27.75 23.27 13.37
CA GLU A 734 27.11 23.70 12.13
C GLU A 734 26.83 22.50 11.22
N ALA A 735 25.62 22.43 10.68
CA ALA A 735 25.16 21.40 9.78
C ALA A 735 25.56 21.71 8.34
N LYS A 736 26.19 20.74 7.67
CA LYS A 736 26.57 20.84 6.26
C LYS A 736 25.65 19.97 5.41
N PHE A 737 24.98 20.59 4.45
CA PHE A 737 24.14 19.88 3.48
C PHE A 737 24.99 18.94 2.59
N ARG A 738 24.50 17.72 2.40
CA ARG A 738 25.11 16.67 1.58
C ARG A 738 24.02 15.89 0.87
N SER A 739 24.09 15.86 -0.47
CA SER A 739 23.14 15.13 -1.32
C SER A 739 23.71 13.78 -1.73
N ALA A 740 22.84 12.79 -1.96
CA ALA A 740 23.23 11.49 -2.50
C ALA A 740 23.92 11.59 -3.87
N SER A 741 23.60 12.62 -4.67
CA SER A 741 24.23 12.84 -5.99
C SER A 741 25.71 13.22 -5.89
N THR A 742 26.08 13.97 -4.86
CA THR A 742 27.45 14.45 -4.63
C THR A 742 28.24 13.51 -3.72
N ASN A 743 27.56 12.85 -2.79
CA ASN A 743 28.16 12.00 -1.77
C ASN A 743 27.41 10.65 -1.71
N PRO A 744 27.53 9.81 -2.75
CA PRO A 744 26.73 8.60 -2.89
C PRO A 744 27.05 7.52 -1.84
N SER A 745 28.20 7.61 -1.16
CA SER A 745 28.57 6.67 -0.10
C SER A 745 28.01 7.04 1.28
N ASP A 746 27.58 8.29 1.46
CA ASP A 746 26.87 8.70 2.66
C ASP A 746 25.57 7.89 2.71
N TRP A 747 25.38 7.09 3.77
CA TRP A 747 24.26 6.15 3.95
C TRP A 747 24.33 4.83 3.18
N ASN A 748 25.52 4.38 2.78
CA ASN A 748 25.70 3.02 2.23
C ASN A 748 25.13 1.90 3.12
N SER A 749 25.07 2.12 4.44
CA SER A 749 24.44 1.24 5.45
C SER A 749 23.01 0.81 5.13
N ILE A 750 22.25 1.64 4.38
CA ILE A 750 20.86 1.39 3.96
C ILE A 750 20.70 1.42 2.43
N TYR A 751 21.79 1.19 1.69
CA TYR A 751 21.74 1.10 0.23
C TYR A 751 20.74 0.00 -0.22
N PRO A 752 19.92 0.23 -1.28
CA PRO A 752 19.92 1.38 -2.19
C PRO A 752 18.96 2.52 -1.79
N PHE A 753 18.41 2.51 -0.57
CA PHE A 753 17.45 3.52 -0.13
C PHE A 753 18.06 4.93 0.00
N ASN A 754 19.37 5.01 0.24
CA ASN A 754 20.11 6.26 0.33
C ASN A 754 19.93 7.20 -0.87
N GLN A 755 19.58 6.69 -2.05
CA GLN A 755 19.34 7.52 -3.23
C GLN A 755 18.13 8.47 -3.11
N PHE A 756 17.23 8.22 -2.14
CA PHE A 756 16.04 9.05 -1.91
C PHE A 756 16.20 10.05 -0.76
N LEU A 757 17.40 10.13 -0.20
CA LEU A 757 17.70 10.96 0.97
C LEU A 757 18.42 12.25 0.59
N GLU A 758 17.94 13.34 1.18
CA GLU A 758 18.72 14.55 1.38
C GLU A 758 19.18 14.62 2.83
N SER A 759 20.44 15.01 3.04
CA SER A 759 21.05 14.90 4.35
C SER A 759 21.84 16.13 4.78
N TYR A 760 21.96 16.28 6.09
CA TYR A 760 22.82 17.23 6.77
C TYR A 760 23.79 16.46 7.67
N VAL A 761 25.02 16.94 7.75
CA VAL A 761 26.07 16.35 8.59
C VAL A 761 26.60 17.36 9.57
N LEU A 762 26.65 16.97 10.84
CA LEU A 762 27.19 17.73 11.94
C LEU A 762 28.38 16.98 12.55
N ASP A 763 29.44 17.70 12.90
CA ASP A 763 30.57 17.12 13.63
C ASP A 763 30.25 17.12 15.14
N THR A 764 30.10 15.94 15.74
CA THR A 764 29.81 15.75 17.17
C THR A 764 31.07 15.45 17.98
N THR A 765 32.25 15.40 17.37
CA THR A 765 33.54 15.13 18.02
C THR A 765 33.79 16.10 19.18
N GLN A 766 33.59 17.39 18.95
CA GLN A 766 33.79 18.42 19.98
C GLN A 766 32.75 18.33 21.09
N TYR A 767 31.52 17.94 20.77
CA TYR A 767 30.49 17.70 21.78
C TYR A 767 30.90 16.56 22.72
N ILE A 768 31.33 15.42 22.17
CA ILE A 768 31.80 14.26 22.93
C ILE A 768 32.94 14.64 23.88
N ARG A 769 33.93 15.41 23.41
CA ARG A 769 35.05 15.88 24.24
C ARG A 769 34.64 16.82 25.37
N ARG A 770 33.59 17.63 25.17
CA ARG A 770 33.10 18.55 26.22
C ARG A 770 32.30 17.83 27.29
N GLU A 771 31.48 16.86 26.90
CA GLU A 771 30.55 16.18 27.81
C GLU A 771 31.19 14.98 28.54
N THR A 772 32.31 14.44 28.05
CA THR A 772 32.98 13.34 28.74
C THR A 772 33.48 13.76 30.13
N THR A 773 33.30 12.88 31.10
CA THR A 773 33.85 13.06 32.45
C THR A 773 35.34 12.71 32.54
N ASN A 774 35.90 12.10 31.49
CA ASN A 774 37.30 11.67 31.44
C ASN A 774 38.20 12.78 30.89
N LYS A 775 38.96 13.42 31.77
CA LYS A 775 39.88 14.51 31.42
C LYS A 775 40.91 14.15 30.35
N THR A 776 41.31 12.88 30.29
CA THR A 776 42.27 12.39 29.30
C THR A 776 41.68 12.48 27.90
N ILE A 777 40.37 12.23 27.73
CA ILE A 777 39.68 12.30 26.45
C ILE A 777 39.32 13.76 26.11
N SER A 778 38.86 14.53 27.09
CA SER A 778 38.45 15.92 26.89
C SER A 778 39.60 16.85 26.51
N GLU A 779 40.79 16.64 27.07
CA GLU A 779 41.97 17.49 26.85
C GLU A 779 42.90 16.96 25.74
N SER A 780 42.69 15.72 25.25
CA SER A 780 43.55 15.12 24.24
C SER A 780 43.24 15.63 22.82
N PRO A 781 44.28 15.91 21.99
CA PRO A 781 44.10 16.19 20.57
C PRO A 781 43.96 14.92 19.71
N GLU A 782 44.19 13.72 20.27
CA GLU A 782 44.22 12.46 19.52
C GLU A 782 42.82 12.09 18.97
N PRO A 783 42.74 11.52 17.75
CA PRO A 783 41.51 10.97 17.18
C PRO A 783 40.72 10.07 18.13
N LEU A 784 39.39 10.09 18.04
CA LEU A 784 38.52 9.22 18.87
C LEU A 784 38.60 7.73 18.46
N THR A 785 39.28 7.40 17.36
CA THR A 785 39.40 6.05 16.79
C THR A 785 39.95 5.03 17.77
N ASN A 786 40.94 5.43 18.58
CA ASN A 786 41.58 4.54 19.55
C ASN A 786 40.66 4.11 20.70
N LEU A 787 39.49 4.74 20.83
CA LEU A 787 38.50 4.45 21.86
C LEU A 787 37.40 3.50 21.36
N ILE A 788 37.44 3.12 20.09
CA ILE A 788 36.44 2.24 19.47
C ILE A 788 36.87 0.78 19.69
N ARG A 789 36.00 0.01 20.34
CA ARG A 789 36.22 -1.43 20.57
C ARG A 789 35.75 -2.27 19.39
N GLY A 790 36.35 -3.45 19.26
CA GLY A 790 35.86 -4.50 18.36
C GLY A 790 35.70 -4.10 16.90
N ALA A 791 36.38 -3.04 16.44
CA ALA A 791 36.23 -2.53 15.08
C ALA A 791 36.44 -3.66 14.05
N PRO A 792 35.64 -3.69 12.97
CA PRO A 792 35.78 -4.71 11.95
C PRO A 792 37.19 -4.74 11.39
N LYS A 793 37.67 -5.94 11.07
CA LYS A 793 38.98 -6.12 10.44
C LYS A 793 38.79 -6.78 9.10
N MET A 794 39.48 -6.26 8.10
CA MET A 794 39.53 -6.83 6.77
C MET A 794 40.96 -7.16 6.39
N ILE A 795 41.19 -8.40 5.94
CA ILE A 795 42.49 -8.86 5.45
C ILE A 795 42.32 -9.55 4.09
N ALA A 796 43.39 -9.53 3.31
CA ALA A 796 43.48 -10.29 2.07
C ALA A 796 44.42 -11.49 2.25
N GLU A 797 43.92 -12.68 1.91
CA GLU A 797 44.68 -13.93 1.87
C GLU A 797 44.75 -14.46 0.44
N ASN A 798 45.60 -15.46 0.20
CA ASN A 798 45.76 -16.13 -1.10
C ASN A 798 46.00 -15.16 -2.28
N VAL A 799 46.68 -14.05 -2.02
CA VAL A 799 46.94 -13.00 -3.01
C VAL A 799 47.92 -13.49 -4.07
N SER A 800 47.51 -13.43 -5.33
CA SER A 800 48.36 -13.75 -6.49
C SER A 800 48.08 -12.80 -7.65
N TYR A 801 49.09 -12.55 -8.49
CA TYR A 801 48.97 -11.71 -9.68
C TYR A 801 49.64 -12.40 -10.86
N ASP A 802 48.91 -12.52 -11.97
CA ASP A 802 49.44 -13.02 -13.23
C ASP A 802 49.77 -11.84 -14.17
N PRO A 803 51.05 -11.59 -14.45
CA PRO A 803 51.47 -10.48 -15.31
C PRO A 803 51.07 -10.65 -16.78
N ASN A 804 50.74 -11.86 -17.25
CA ASN A 804 50.37 -12.10 -18.65
C ASN A 804 48.91 -11.72 -18.92
N THR A 805 48.03 -12.00 -17.96
CA THR A 805 46.59 -11.73 -18.05
C THR A 805 46.20 -10.43 -17.37
N GLY A 806 47.02 -9.93 -16.44
CA GLY A 806 46.71 -8.78 -15.59
C GLY A 806 45.74 -9.11 -14.46
N LEU A 807 45.43 -10.39 -14.23
CA LEU A 807 44.48 -10.83 -13.22
C LEU A 807 45.15 -10.90 -11.84
N ARG A 808 44.48 -10.29 -10.86
CA ARG A 808 44.78 -10.45 -9.44
C ARG A 808 43.69 -11.30 -8.80
N ARG A 809 44.10 -12.33 -8.07
CA ARG A 809 43.21 -13.20 -7.30
C ARG A 809 43.50 -13.01 -5.82
N LEU A 810 42.47 -12.82 -5.01
CA LEU A 810 42.60 -12.70 -3.56
C LEU A 810 41.33 -13.20 -2.85
N THR A 811 41.50 -13.61 -1.59
CA THR A 811 40.42 -13.94 -0.67
C THR A 811 40.30 -12.80 0.34
N ILE A 812 39.15 -12.13 0.36
CA ILE A 812 38.83 -11.14 1.40
C ILE A 812 38.22 -11.88 2.59
N LEU A 813 38.76 -11.66 3.77
CA LEU A 813 38.18 -12.05 5.04
C LEU A 813 37.80 -10.78 5.81
N CYS A 814 36.54 -10.64 6.18
CA CYS A 814 36.04 -9.57 7.03
C CYS A 814 35.53 -10.16 8.34
N THR A 815 36.07 -9.74 9.49
CA THR A 815 35.59 -10.17 10.83
C THR A 815 34.95 -8.99 11.55
N HIS A 816 33.75 -9.17 12.12
CA HIS A 816 32.95 -8.09 12.71
C HIS A 816 32.12 -8.51 13.94
N PRO A 817 32.71 -9.11 14.98
CA PRO A 817 31.97 -9.80 16.05
C PRO A 817 31.02 -8.92 16.89
N GLU A 818 31.17 -7.59 16.85
CA GLU A 818 30.34 -6.63 17.61
C GLU A 818 29.42 -5.77 16.70
N TYR A 819 29.19 -6.20 15.46
CA TYR A 819 28.39 -5.47 14.46
C TYR A 819 27.39 -6.41 13.78
N ILE A 820 26.18 -5.91 13.52
CA ILE A 820 25.09 -6.73 12.96
C ILE A 820 25.16 -6.82 11.44
N TRP A 821 25.32 -5.69 10.75
CA TRP A 821 25.29 -5.59 9.29
C TRP A 821 26.57 -4.95 8.79
N THR A 822 27.07 -5.40 7.66
CA THR A 822 28.21 -4.78 6.97
C THR A 822 27.88 -4.49 5.52
N VAL A 823 28.30 -3.33 5.03
CA VAL A 823 28.18 -2.94 3.62
C VAL A 823 29.56 -2.59 3.12
N VAL A 824 30.03 -3.33 2.11
CA VAL A 824 31.28 -3.01 1.42
C VAL A 824 31.00 -2.45 0.05
N SER A 825 31.79 -1.44 -0.33
CA SER A 825 31.73 -0.87 -1.67
C SER A 825 33.13 -0.67 -2.24
N PHE A 826 33.27 -0.93 -3.54
CA PHE A 826 34.54 -0.80 -4.26
C PHE A 826 34.33 -0.69 -5.77
N ASP A 827 35.27 -0.01 -6.45
CA ASP A 827 35.29 0.12 -7.91
C ASP A 827 36.32 -0.83 -8.50
N THR A 828 35.89 -1.76 -9.36
CA THR A 828 36.83 -2.65 -10.06
C THR A 828 36.21 -3.26 -11.31
N HIS A 829 37.05 -3.92 -12.11
CA HIS A 829 36.61 -4.80 -13.19
C HIS A 829 36.81 -6.24 -12.73
N LEU A 830 35.74 -6.86 -12.24
CA LEU A 830 35.76 -8.24 -11.76
C LEU A 830 35.77 -9.21 -12.94
N ALA A 831 36.62 -10.23 -12.86
CA ALA A 831 36.64 -11.37 -13.77
C ALA A 831 35.79 -12.52 -13.21
N SER A 832 35.89 -12.79 -11.91
CA SER A 832 35.07 -13.79 -11.21
C SER A 832 35.02 -13.50 -9.71
N TRP A 833 34.05 -14.11 -9.02
CA TRP A 833 33.94 -14.06 -7.56
C TRP A 833 33.21 -15.30 -7.02
N SER A 834 33.19 -15.46 -5.71
CA SER A 834 32.49 -16.56 -5.03
C SER A 834 31.00 -16.31 -4.76
N LEU A 835 30.44 -15.15 -5.13
CA LEU A 835 29.01 -14.87 -4.96
C LEU A 835 28.22 -15.62 -6.03
N GLY A 836 27.66 -16.78 -5.66
CA GLY A 836 27.10 -17.78 -6.57
C GLY A 836 25.84 -17.39 -7.34
N SER A 837 25.43 -16.12 -7.33
CA SER A 837 24.12 -15.66 -7.78
C SER A 837 24.13 -14.78 -9.04
N SER A 838 25.29 -14.31 -9.50
CA SER A 838 25.41 -13.65 -10.80
C SER A 838 26.87 -13.56 -11.27
N ASP A 839 27.08 -13.67 -12.58
CA ASP A 839 28.37 -13.33 -13.17
C ASP A 839 28.66 -11.84 -12.98
N PRO A 840 29.92 -11.44 -12.73
CA PRO A 840 30.26 -10.03 -12.64
C PRO A 840 29.98 -9.28 -13.95
N PHE A 841 29.71 -7.98 -13.86
CA PHE A 841 29.56 -7.14 -15.03
C PHE A 841 30.79 -7.18 -15.95
N PRO A 842 30.62 -7.19 -17.28
CA PRO A 842 31.72 -7.30 -18.25
C PRO A 842 32.51 -6.00 -18.42
N TYR A 843 32.33 -5.03 -17.53
CA TYR A 843 32.95 -3.71 -17.56
C TYR A 843 33.23 -3.22 -16.12
N PRO A 844 34.18 -2.27 -15.94
CA PRO A 844 34.44 -1.67 -14.65
C PRO A 844 33.16 -1.12 -14.01
N THR A 845 32.87 -1.53 -12.78
CA THR A 845 31.61 -1.23 -12.09
C THR A 845 31.87 -0.92 -10.62
N HIS A 846 31.01 -0.08 -10.05
CA HIS A 846 30.92 0.13 -8.61
C HIS A 846 30.08 -0.99 -8.00
N TYR A 847 30.67 -1.83 -7.17
CA TYR A 847 29.98 -2.92 -6.50
C TYR A 847 29.60 -2.50 -5.08
N VAL A 848 28.37 -2.85 -4.67
CA VAL A 848 27.91 -2.73 -3.28
C VAL A 848 27.45 -4.11 -2.83
N ILE A 849 28.08 -4.62 -1.77
CA ILE A 849 27.76 -5.92 -1.17
C ILE A 849 27.26 -5.66 0.25
N ARG A 850 26.00 -6.06 0.51
CA ARG A 850 25.37 -5.95 1.83
C ARG A 850 25.36 -7.34 2.48
N HIS A 851 26.12 -7.48 3.55
CA HIS A 851 26.16 -8.66 4.39
C HIS A 851 25.35 -8.45 5.67
N VAL A 852 24.59 -9.48 6.04
CA VAL A 852 23.77 -9.51 7.25
C VAL A 852 23.96 -10.85 7.95
N GLY A 853 24.27 -10.81 9.24
CA GLY A 853 24.43 -11.99 10.07
C GLY A 853 23.29 -12.17 11.05
N GLY A 854 22.85 -13.41 11.27
CA GLY A 854 22.08 -13.74 12.47
C GLY A 854 22.88 -13.49 13.74
N HIS A 855 22.22 -13.52 14.91
CA HIS A 855 22.84 -13.23 16.19
C HIS A 855 24.15 -14.04 16.43
N VAL A 856 25.26 -13.34 16.69
CA VAL A 856 26.65 -13.87 16.73
C VAL A 856 27.13 -14.36 15.35
N SER A 857 27.45 -13.40 14.46
CA SER A 857 28.20 -13.66 13.23
C SER A 857 29.62 -13.11 13.36
N ASP A 858 30.62 -13.99 13.16
CA ASP A 858 32.03 -13.64 13.31
C ASP A 858 32.60 -12.91 12.10
N GLY A 859 31.92 -12.95 10.95
CA GLY A 859 32.46 -12.43 9.70
C GLY A 859 31.93 -13.11 8.45
N TRP A 860 32.53 -12.74 7.33
CA TRP A 860 32.28 -13.34 6.02
C TRP A 860 33.56 -13.41 5.20
N ARG A 861 33.52 -14.23 4.15
CA ARG A 861 34.62 -14.44 3.21
C ARG A 861 34.13 -14.32 1.76
N ILE A 862 34.93 -13.68 0.91
CA ILE A 862 34.70 -13.64 -0.54
C ILE A 862 36.01 -13.95 -1.25
N ASP A 863 35.98 -14.90 -2.18
CA ASP A 863 37.07 -15.08 -3.14
C ASP A 863 36.76 -14.22 -4.38
N LEU A 864 37.72 -13.43 -4.85
CA LEU A 864 37.55 -12.59 -6.04
C LEU A 864 38.77 -12.61 -6.96
N GLU A 865 38.50 -12.38 -8.23
CA GLU A 865 39.48 -12.19 -9.28
C GLU A 865 39.14 -10.91 -10.05
N HIS A 866 40.09 -10.00 -10.20
CA HIS A 866 39.87 -8.72 -10.88
C HIS A 866 41.05 -8.32 -11.77
N TYR A 867 40.79 -7.49 -12.77
CA TYR A 867 41.83 -6.91 -13.61
C TYR A 867 42.55 -5.79 -12.84
N ALA A 868 43.83 -5.99 -12.58
CA ALA A 868 44.68 -5.05 -11.86
C ALA A 868 45.57 -4.26 -12.85
N LYS A 869 45.83 -2.98 -12.55
CA LYS A 869 46.69 -2.08 -13.35
C LYS A 869 48.18 -2.42 -13.24
N GLY A 870 48.57 -3.26 -12.28
CA GLY A 870 49.95 -3.71 -12.07
C GLY A 870 50.16 -4.55 -10.80
N VAL A 871 51.41 -4.93 -10.54
CA VAL A 871 51.82 -5.75 -9.38
C VAL A 871 51.58 -5.03 -8.05
N ASP A 872 51.59 -3.69 -8.04
CA ASP A 872 51.38 -2.87 -6.84
C ASP A 872 49.95 -2.31 -6.72
N ASP A 873 49.08 -2.61 -7.69
CA ASP A 873 47.69 -2.15 -7.68
C ASP A 873 46.90 -2.88 -6.59
N LYS A 874 46.41 -2.12 -5.61
CA LYS A 874 45.62 -2.62 -4.47
C LYS A 874 44.15 -2.33 -4.67
N LEU A 875 43.30 -3.24 -4.21
CA LEU A 875 41.86 -3.03 -4.23
C LEU A 875 41.49 -2.15 -3.04
N ARG A 876 41.01 -0.93 -3.32
CA ARG A 876 40.48 -0.03 -2.30
C ARG A 876 39.03 -0.39 -1.99
N ILE A 877 38.74 -0.66 -0.74
CA ILE A 877 37.40 -1.06 -0.26
C ILE A 877 36.97 -0.13 0.86
N GLU A 878 35.76 0.41 0.75
CA GLU A 878 35.09 1.11 1.84
C GLU A 878 34.15 0.15 2.56
N LEU A 879 34.25 0.09 3.89
CA LEU A 879 33.39 -0.71 4.75
C LEU A 879 32.55 0.21 5.63
N ASN A 880 31.25 -0.04 5.67
CA ASN A 880 30.32 0.50 6.65
C ASN A 880 29.79 -0.65 7.51
N ALA A 881 29.86 -0.54 8.83
CA ALA A 881 29.42 -1.58 9.75
C ALA A 881 28.44 -1.00 10.79
N MET A 882 27.25 -1.59 10.88
CA MET A 882 26.20 -1.14 11.79
C MET A 882 26.39 -1.72 13.18
N GLU A 883 26.39 -0.85 14.18
CA GLU A 883 26.54 -1.25 15.59
C GLU A 883 25.25 -1.90 16.09
N THR A 884 25.39 -2.81 17.07
CA THR A 884 24.24 -3.28 17.87
C THR A 884 23.74 -2.12 18.73
N GLU A 885 22.77 -1.36 18.22
CA GLU A 885 22.08 -0.35 19.02
C GLU A 885 21.07 -0.97 19.98
N GLY A 886 20.74 -0.23 21.03
CA GLY A 886 19.77 -0.66 22.02
C GLY A 886 18.33 -0.76 21.55
N PHE A 887 18.02 -0.31 20.32
CA PHE A 887 16.69 -0.22 19.69
C PHE A 887 15.52 -0.41 20.68
N GLY A 888 15.11 0.67 21.34
CA GLY A 888 14.04 0.67 22.37
C GLY A 888 14.49 0.49 23.84
N ARG A 889 15.72 0.05 24.14
CA ARG A 889 16.21 -0.23 25.51
C ARG A 889 17.01 0.91 26.19
N ASP A 890 16.96 2.16 25.68
CA ASP A 890 17.74 3.34 26.15
C ASP A 890 19.26 3.07 26.28
N THR A 891 19.79 2.10 25.53
CA THR A 891 21.21 1.75 25.48
C THR A 891 21.82 2.28 24.18
N GLU A 892 23.01 2.87 24.30
CA GLU A 892 23.82 3.37 23.18
C GLU A 892 25.24 2.88 23.42
N ARG A 893 25.91 2.42 22.36
CA ARG A 893 27.28 1.95 22.47
C ARG A 893 28.23 3.13 22.58
N GLU A 894 28.84 3.33 23.74
CA GLU A 894 29.73 4.47 24.00
C GLU A 894 31.20 4.20 23.60
N LEU A 895 31.97 5.27 23.45
CA LEU A 895 33.42 5.17 23.30
C LEU A 895 34.06 4.69 24.61
N GLU A 896 35.17 3.95 24.52
CA GLU A 896 35.82 3.42 25.70
C GLU A 896 36.26 4.54 26.65
N GLY A 897 35.76 4.49 27.88
CA GLY A 897 36.10 5.45 28.92
C GLY A 897 35.50 6.85 28.72
N SER A 898 34.61 7.07 27.74
CA SER A 898 33.94 8.36 27.53
C SER A 898 32.83 8.65 28.56
N GLY A 899 32.28 7.61 29.18
CA GLY A 899 31.08 7.70 30.02
C GLY A 899 29.80 7.71 29.17
N GLU A 900 28.66 7.94 29.81
CA GLU A 900 27.35 8.02 29.14
C GLU A 900 27.13 9.41 28.54
N ILE A 901 27.59 9.62 27.31
CA ILE A 901 27.45 10.89 26.57
C ILE A 901 26.11 10.93 25.83
N GLY A 902 25.72 9.80 25.25
CA GLY A 902 24.43 9.55 24.64
C GLY A 902 24.09 10.48 23.47
N VAL A 903 24.89 10.48 22.38
CA VAL A 903 24.63 11.36 21.22
C VAL A 903 23.30 10.98 20.57
N MET A 904 23.13 9.70 20.21
CA MET A 904 21.90 9.21 19.62
C MET A 904 20.74 9.27 20.60
N ARG A 905 20.98 8.86 21.86
CA ARG A 905 20.01 8.90 22.96
C ARG A 905 19.42 10.28 23.16
N LYS A 906 20.24 11.33 23.07
CA LYS A 906 19.79 12.72 23.20
C LYS A 906 18.83 13.12 22.08
N ILE A 907 19.11 12.70 20.84
CA ILE A 907 18.24 12.98 19.68
C ILE A 907 16.92 12.23 19.81
N VAL A 908 16.97 10.94 20.15
CA VAL A 908 15.77 10.11 20.33
C VAL A 908 14.87 10.68 21.44
N LYS A 909 15.46 11.13 22.55
CA LYS A 909 14.71 11.76 23.66
C LYS A 909 14.16 13.15 23.34
N ALA A 910 14.86 13.90 22.49
CA ALA A 910 14.45 15.24 22.06
C ALA A 910 13.59 15.23 20.79
N ARG A 911 13.20 14.05 20.30
CA ARG A 911 12.37 13.86 19.11
C ARG A 911 11.07 14.68 19.23
N PRO A 912 10.77 15.58 18.28
CA PRO A 912 9.46 16.20 18.20
C PRO A 912 8.37 15.16 17.97
N ILE A 913 7.22 15.33 18.63
CA ILE A 913 6.11 14.37 18.56
C ILE A 913 5.58 14.12 17.13
N TRP A 914 5.71 15.11 16.24
CA TRP A 914 5.31 15.04 14.83
C TRP A 914 6.35 14.36 13.92
N THR A 915 7.43 13.80 14.49
CA THR A 915 8.47 13.09 13.75
C THR A 915 8.58 11.65 14.21
N THR A 916 8.94 10.77 13.28
CA THR A 916 9.42 9.42 13.57
C THR A 916 10.87 9.30 13.15
N LEU A 917 11.67 8.58 13.97
CA LEU A 917 13.09 8.40 13.73
C LEU A 917 13.38 6.96 13.32
N THR A 918 14.00 6.78 12.16
CA THR A 918 14.81 5.60 11.87
C THR A 918 16.24 5.95 12.25
N TYR A 919 16.79 5.28 13.27
CA TYR A 919 18.07 5.68 13.85
C TYR A 919 19.00 4.49 14.05
N PHE A 920 20.30 4.68 13.84
CA PHE A 920 21.32 3.65 14.05
C PHE A 920 22.73 4.27 14.08
N SER A 921 23.68 3.59 14.71
CA SER A 921 25.09 3.99 14.69
C SER A 921 25.89 3.09 13.75
N ILE A 922 26.88 3.67 13.08
CA ILE A 922 27.77 2.94 12.20
C ILE A 922 29.23 3.32 12.42
N LEU A 923 30.10 2.40 12.05
CA LEU A 923 31.51 2.63 11.83
C LEU A 923 31.81 2.60 10.33
N THR A 924 32.69 3.49 9.87
CA THR A 924 33.23 3.44 8.51
C THR A 924 34.75 3.34 8.52
N ASP A 925 35.32 2.53 7.62
CA ASP A 925 36.77 2.40 7.43
C ASP A 925 37.11 2.14 5.95
N THR A 926 38.34 2.47 5.56
CA THR A 926 38.86 2.24 4.20
C THR A 926 40.06 1.30 4.25
N PHE A 927 40.01 0.23 3.47
CA PHE A 927 41.07 -0.78 3.35
C PHE A 927 41.72 -0.71 1.97
N GLU A 928 43.03 -0.95 1.91
CA GLU A 928 43.79 -1.16 0.67
C GLU A 928 44.38 -2.57 0.69
N LEU A 929 43.73 -3.49 -0.04
CA LEU A 929 44.00 -4.92 -0.05
C LEU A 929 44.88 -5.38 -1.22
#